data_AF-A0A1T4WNR3-F1
#
_entry.id   AF-A0A1T4WNR3-F1
#
_cell.length_a   1.000
_cell.length_b   1.000
_cell.length_c   1.000
_cell.angle_alpha   90.00
_cell.angle_beta   90.00
_cell.angle_gamma   90.00
#
_symmetry.space_group_name_H-M   'P 1'
#
loop_
_entity.id
_entity.type
_entity.pdbx_description
1 polymer ?
#
loop_
_entity_poly.entity_id
_entity_poly.type
_entity_poly.pdbx_seq_one_letter_code
_entity_poly.pdbx_strand_id
1 'polypeptide(L)'
;MTEHANIDVVVIGVNAAATLRDCLESVQHSHWPQDALRLFYVDGGSVDESCDIALECGAELLHLEHGIAPTPGRGRNVGWQAGKAPYVQFLDSDTLLDPEWLATGMSLLQAEHSCAAVFGNRREQNPSASVYNWIADLEWNPPAGKVAAFGGDVLVRREALAKVGGYDEILVAGEDPDCSLRIGERGWSIEHVDVPMTMHDIGMTKLSQWARRAFRTGYGYAAVTHRHFRSQESFWKYECGRILARGGAALCAVLCFLLGLFSAPWLWGTAVAGFVLLYPRIFSIRKFMAQKQITRPKARTYAWHCTMVVVPQIFGMFRYMWGILTGQPLQNAVKKLATAGQRLGLFVVLALLVTLSACNPIRPEIVPDEHSVGEFKTDEGAIKSRFATEEAIAAFSQEVPNTYLMGPGDSLELKVWQRPELSDRNIRVAPDGTISVMRIGMVQVKGRSIQDVTREISKRLSKFYERPEVRLSVSRYANNKAFVLGRVTNPGLITFEGEGTLLEALALCGGLPLLRKEAFLSKCAIIRGRDRIVWVDLGDLLEGNMALNAKIMNNDVIYIPESEDKVAYVMGYVRSPGAIRLKSRITVLDAIMHSGGPAQGADMSRCYLVRNKGGKPLIRRISLRDVVEKGDFSRNYIVEDNDVIYIGSSAMTDFNYVMRSIIPMMDVLDLGTNVLERFGVMPHLREDWWGCLDCDQQDLKTDDDDD
;
A
#
# COMPACT_ATOMS: atom_id res chain seq x y z
N MET A 1 48.11 49.76 44.47
CA MET A 1 46.81 49.08 44.33
C MET A 1 46.43 49.23 42.87
N THR A 2 46.65 48.20 42.06
CA THR A 2 46.19 48.19 40.67
C THR A 2 44.67 48.13 40.69
N GLU A 3 44.02 49.15 40.15
CA GLU A 3 42.56 49.22 40.03
C GLU A 3 42.13 48.09 39.07
N HIS A 4 41.49 47.05 39.59
CA HIS A 4 41.01 45.95 38.77
C HIS A 4 39.83 46.45 37.93
N ALA A 5 39.79 46.08 36.65
CA ALA A 5 38.69 46.48 35.79
C ALA A 5 37.40 45.75 36.17
N ASN A 6 36.29 46.47 36.19
CA ASN A 6 34.99 45.88 36.49
C ASN A 6 34.56 44.92 35.36
N ILE A 7 33.90 43.81 35.74
CA ILE A 7 33.34 42.81 34.82
C ILE A 7 31.89 42.54 35.20
N ASP A 8 30.99 42.64 34.23
CA ASP A 8 29.61 42.15 34.39
C ASP A 8 29.58 40.68 33.96
N VAL A 9 29.22 39.78 34.87
CA VAL A 9 29.05 38.35 34.60
C VAL A 9 27.58 38.10 34.32
N VAL A 10 27.25 37.64 33.11
CA VAL A 10 25.89 37.40 32.65
C VAL A 10 25.68 35.91 32.47
N VAL A 11 24.88 35.34 33.36
CA VAL A 11 24.46 33.93 33.32
C VAL A 11 23.04 33.87 32.79
N ILE A 12 22.80 33.04 31.77
CA ILE A 12 21.46 32.81 31.22
C ILE A 12 20.99 31.40 31.55
N GLY A 13 19.70 31.22 31.81
CA GLY A 13 19.14 29.88 32.06
C GLY A 13 17.61 29.84 32.04
N VAL A 14 17.08 28.62 31.88
CA VAL A 14 15.66 28.30 32.05
C VAL A 14 15.57 26.95 32.75
N ASN A 15 14.89 26.89 33.89
CA ASN A 15 14.79 25.69 34.72
C ASN A 15 16.18 25.10 35.06
N ALA A 16 17.05 25.94 35.59
CA ALA A 16 18.46 25.64 35.85
C ALA A 16 18.76 25.28 37.32
N ALA A 17 17.76 25.00 38.15
CA ALA A 17 17.95 24.83 39.60
C ALA A 17 19.01 23.78 39.96
N ALA A 18 19.17 22.75 39.13
CA ALA A 18 20.12 21.66 39.36
C ALA A 18 21.60 22.04 39.18
N THR A 19 21.92 23.08 38.40
CA THR A 19 23.32 23.44 38.04
C THR A 19 23.67 24.89 38.37
N LEU A 20 22.66 25.76 38.52
CA LEU A 20 22.84 27.20 38.65
C LEU A 20 23.64 27.59 39.89
N ARG A 21 23.44 26.90 41.03
CA ARG A 21 24.18 27.16 42.26
C ARG A 21 25.68 26.98 42.05
N ASP A 22 26.07 25.83 41.52
CA ASP A 22 27.47 25.50 41.26
C ASP A 22 28.09 26.48 40.25
N CYS A 23 27.33 26.90 39.23
CA CYS A 23 27.74 27.92 38.27
C CYS A 23 28.05 29.26 38.96
N LEU A 24 27.11 29.80 39.75
CA LEU A 24 27.28 31.09 40.42
C LEU A 24 28.37 31.03 41.50
N GLU A 25 28.45 29.95 42.26
CA GLU A 25 29.52 29.74 43.24
C GLU A 25 30.89 29.65 42.56
N SER A 26 31.01 29.04 41.37
CA SER A 26 32.29 29.00 40.65
C SER A 26 32.80 30.40 40.26
N VAL A 27 31.90 31.34 39.95
CA VAL A 27 32.24 32.74 39.68
C VAL A 27 32.69 33.45 40.96
N GLN A 28 32.02 33.19 42.09
CA GLN A 28 32.39 33.77 43.39
C GLN A 28 33.74 33.24 43.91
N HIS A 29 34.10 32.01 43.55
CA HIS A 29 35.39 31.41 43.87
C HIS A 29 36.50 31.77 42.87
N SER A 30 36.20 32.56 41.83
CA SER A 30 37.21 33.00 40.88
C SER A 30 38.27 33.91 41.53
N HIS A 31 39.50 33.84 41.03
CA HIS A 31 40.62 34.66 41.47
C HIS A 31 40.55 36.08 40.88
N TRP A 32 39.42 36.75 41.09
CA TRP A 32 39.18 38.14 40.75
C TRP A 32 38.52 38.87 41.93
N PRO A 33 38.81 40.16 42.18
CA PRO A 33 38.19 40.88 43.28
C PRO A 33 36.66 40.93 43.12
N GLN A 34 35.94 40.47 44.15
CA GLN A 34 34.48 40.35 44.12
C GLN A 34 33.77 41.70 44.05
N ASP A 35 34.41 42.77 44.54
CA ASP A 35 33.94 44.15 44.41
C ASP A 35 34.01 44.68 42.97
N ALA A 36 34.83 44.05 42.11
CA ALA A 36 34.93 44.34 40.69
C ALA A 36 34.03 43.42 39.83
N LEU A 37 33.31 42.46 40.43
CA LEU A 37 32.38 41.58 39.74
C LEU A 37 30.93 41.99 40.02
N ARG A 38 30.11 42.00 38.98
CA ARG A 38 28.67 42.14 39.10
C ARG A 38 27.98 40.95 38.44
N LEU A 39 27.29 40.13 39.22
CA LEU A 39 26.64 38.93 38.74
C LEU A 39 25.19 39.24 38.35
N PHE A 40 24.82 38.90 37.12
CA PHE A 40 23.46 38.95 36.61
C PHE A 40 23.00 37.55 36.23
N TYR A 41 21.85 37.15 36.74
CA TYR A 41 21.14 35.97 36.26
C TYR A 41 19.92 36.40 35.45
N VAL A 42 19.90 36.04 34.18
CA VAL A 42 18.79 36.36 33.27
C VAL A 42 17.91 35.13 33.10
N ASP A 43 16.76 35.18 33.75
CA ASP A 43 15.76 34.14 33.71
C ASP A 43 14.92 34.22 32.43
N GLY A 44 14.89 33.11 31.69
CA GLY A 44 14.08 32.98 30.48
C GLY A 44 12.66 32.45 30.72
N GLY A 45 12.16 32.46 31.96
CA GLY A 45 10.83 32.00 32.35
C GLY A 45 10.85 30.68 33.12
N SER A 46 11.74 30.57 34.12
CA SER A 46 11.83 29.38 34.97
C SER A 46 10.59 29.20 35.83
N VAL A 47 10.20 27.94 36.03
CA VAL A 47 9.08 27.52 36.90
C VAL A 47 9.56 26.72 38.12
N ASP A 48 10.86 26.48 38.21
CA ASP A 48 11.53 25.84 39.34
C ASP A 48 12.18 26.89 40.27
N GLU A 49 12.96 26.42 41.23
CA GLU A 49 13.64 27.24 42.25
C GLU A 49 14.84 28.05 41.70
N SER A 50 15.04 28.14 40.38
CA SER A 50 16.19 28.84 39.78
C SER A 50 16.29 30.31 40.19
N CYS A 51 15.16 31.02 40.22
CA CYS A 51 15.13 32.44 40.61
C CYS A 51 15.51 32.63 42.08
N ASP A 52 15.06 31.72 42.96
CA ASP A 52 15.37 31.76 44.38
C ASP A 52 16.87 31.48 44.60
N ILE A 53 17.41 30.47 43.93
CA ILE A 53 18.85 30.13 43.98
C ILE A 53 19.71 31.32 43.51
N ALA A 54 19.32 32.00 42.43
CA ALA A 54 20.06 33.16 41.95
C ALA A 54 20.14 34.29 43.00
N LEU A 55 19.03 34.57 43.68
CA LEU A 55 18.96 35.58 44.74
C LEU A 55 19.78 35.17 45.97
N GLU A 56 19.72 33.89 46.38
CA GLU A 56 20.53 33.36 47.48
C GLU A 56 22.04 33.45 47.20
N CYS A 57 22.45 33.19 45.96
CA CYS A 57 23.82 33.35 45.51
C CYS A 57 24.21 34.82 45.25
N GLY A 58 23.35 35.79 45.56
CA GLY A 58 23.67 37.22 45.44
C GLY A 58 23.77 37.76 44.00
N ALA A 59 23.20 37.04 43.02
CA ALA A 59 23.08 37.55 41.65
C ALA A 59 21.89 38.50 41.52
N GLU A 60 22.04 39.52 40.68
CA GLU A 60 20.92 40.36 40.28
C GLU A 60 20.03 39.62 39.29
N LEU A 61 18.77 39.39 39.69
CA LEU A 61 17.78 38.69 38.88
C LEU A 61 17.17 39.64 37.84
N LEU A 62 17.25 39.24 36.57
CA LEU A 62 16.64 39.90 35.43
C LEU A 62 15.68 38.93 34.75
N HIS A 63 14.53 39.41 34.30
CA HIS A 63 13.53 38.58 33.61
C HIS A 63 13.39 38.99 32.15
N LEU A 64 13.20 38.01 31.26
CA LEU A 64 12.74 38.28 29.91
C LEU A 64 11.27 38.75 29.89
N GLU A 65 10.92 39.56 28.90
CA GLU A 65 9.54 40.05 28.74
C GLU A 65 8.55 38.89 28.59
N HIS A 66 7.48 38.95 29.39
CA HIS A 66 6.47 37.90 29.42
C HIS A 66 5.69 37.83 28.10
N GLY A 67 5.51 36.61 27.58
CA GLY A 67 4.73 36.36 26.36
C GLY A 67 5.53 36.30 25.06
N ILE A 68 6.86 36.51 25.12
CA ILE A 68 7.75 36.35 23.98
C ILE A 68 8.66 35.13 24.19
N ALA A 69 8.84 34.30 23.16
CA ALA A 69 9.67 33.10 23.21
C ALA A 69 11.11 33.40 23.69
N PRO A 70 11.61 32.71 24.73
CA PRO A 70 12.97 32.95 25.23
C PRO A 70 14.00 32.50 24.19
N THR A 71 15.03 33.30 23.94
CA THR A 71 16.19 32.92 23.13
C THR A 71 17.48 33.25 23.87
N PRO A 72 18.58 32.49 23.68
CA PRO A 72 19.84 32.79 24.34
C PRO A 72 20.34 34.21 24.02
N GLY A 73 20.15 34.66 22.78
CA GLY A 73 20.49 36.02 22.36
C GLY A 73 19.74 37.11 23.14
N ARG A 74 18.44 36.91 23.42
CA ARG A 74 17.66 37.82 24.29
C ARG A 74 18.16 37.83 25.72
N GLY A 75 18.40 36.65 26.29
CA GLY A 75 18.97 36.51 27.63
C GLY A 75 20.27 37.29 27.76
N ARG A 76 21.20 37.05 26.84
CA ARG A 76 22.49 37.75 26.79
C ARG A 76 22.30 39.25 26.64
N ASN A 77 21.41 39.70 25.74
CA ASN A 77 21.14 41.12 25.51
C ASN A 77 20.64 41.84 26.76
N VAL A 78 19.63 41.30 27.43
CA VAL A 78 19.08 41.88 28.67
C VAL A 78 20.17 41.97 29.75
N GLY A 79 20.96 40.91 29.92
CA GLY A 79 22.02 40.89 30.92
C GLY A 79 23.13 41.89 30.66
N TRP A 80 23.70 41.91 29.46
CA TRP A 80 24.79 42.85 29.19
C TRP A 80 24.30 44.28 29.19
N GLN A 81 23.08 44.58 28.71
CA GLN A 81 22.53 45.94 28.70
C GLN A 81 22.20 46.49 30.10
N ALA A 82 21.88 45.63 31.07
CA ALA A 82 21.66 46.04 32.46
C ALA A 82 22.97 46.47 33.16
N GLY A 83 24.08 45.84 32.80
CA GLY A 83 25.41 46.15 33.31
C GLY A 83 26.03 47.43 32.72
N LYS A 84 27.08 47.94 33.38
CA LYS A 84 27.84 49.14 32.95
C LYS A 84 29.35 48.91 32.89
N ALA A 85 29.83 47.73 33.29
CA ALA A 85 31.25 47.42 33.35
C ALA A 85 31.85 47.34 31.94
N PRO A 86 33.11 47.77 31.72
CA PRO A 86 33.71 47.78 30.38
C PRO A 86 33.85 46.39 29.73
N TYR A 87 33.77 45.33 30.52
CA TYR A 87 33.89 43.93 30.09
C TYR A 87 32.69 43.11 30.55
N VAL A 88 32.31 42.12 29.75
CA VAL A 88 31.18 41.23 30.00
C VAL A 88 31.64 39.79 29.86
N GLN A 89 31.46 38.97 30.89
CA GLN A 89 31.66 37.52 30.84
C GLN A 89 30.30 36.85 30.66
N PHE A 90 30.09 36.17 29.54
CA PHE A 90 28.90 35.34 29.34
C PHE A 90 29.17 33.92 29.83
N LEU A 91 28.15 33.32 30.46
CA LEU A 91 28.14 31.93 30.90
C LEU A 91 26.76 31.31 30.68
N ASP A 92 26.72 30.04 30.33
CA ASP A 92 25.51 29.22 30.42
C ASP A 92 25.34 28.68 31.86
N SER A 93 24.11 28.53 32.35
CA SER A 93 23.81 28.13 33.74
C SER A 93 24.25 26.70 34.13
N ASP A 94 24.67 25.89 33.15
CA ASP A 94 25.21 24.53 33.28
C ASP A 94 26.74 24.49 33.15
N THR A 95 27.41 25.62 33.41
CA THR A 95 28.88 25.77 33.33
C THR A 95 29.51 26.16 34.66
N LEU A 96 30.73 25.68 34.90
CA LEU A 96 31.59 26.07 36.01
C LEU A 96 32.78 26.85 35.45
N LEU A 97 33.04 28.03 35.99
CA LEU A 97 34.16 28.88 35.61
C LEU A 97 35.47 28.39 36.27
N ASP A 98 36.55 28.32 35.50
CA ASP A 98 37.87 28.06 36.05
C ASP A 98 38.33 29.25 36.92
N PRO A 99 38.87 29.03 38.13
CA PRO A 99 39.24 30.12 39.03
C PRO A 99 40.25 31.11 38.45
N GLU A 100 41.14 30.67 37.56
CA GLU A 100 42.20 31.51 36.97
C GLU A 100 41.78 32.18 35.64
N TRP A 101 40.59 31.84 35.13
CA TRP A 101 40.16 32.27 33.80
C TRP A 101 40.04 33.79 33.67
N LEU A 102 39.37 34.46 34.61
CA LEU A 102 39.13 35.91 34.52
C LEU A 102 40.45 36.69 34.51
N ALA A 103 41.41 36.31 35.36
CA ALA A 103 42.73 36.93 35.38
C ALA A 103 43.45 36.76 34.03
N THR A 104 43.40 35.55 33.47
CA THR A 104 44.05 35.23 32.19
C THR A 104 43.38 35.96 31.02
N GLY A 105 42.06 35.87 30.88
CA GLY A 105 41.30 36.52 29.81
C GLY A 105 41.41 38.05 29.85
N MET A 106 41.35 38.64 31.05
CA MET A 106 41.52 40.08 31.21
C MET A 106 42.91 40.57 30.81
N SER A 107 43.97 39.82 31.13
CA SER A 107 45.33 40.17 30.73
C SER A 107 45.47 40.27 29.21
N LEU A 108 44.81 39.37 28.47
CA LEU A 108 44.84 39.32 27.01
C LEU A 108 44.02 40.46 26.39
N LEU A 109 42.81 40.70 26.89
CA LEU A 109 41.97 41.82 26.43
C LEU A 109 42.55 43.19 26.76
N GLN A 110 43.33 43.31 27.84
CA GLN A 110 44.03 44.55 28.18
C GLN A 110 45.31 44.73 27.35
N ALA A 111 45.99 43.64 26.97
CA ALA A 111 47.19 43.69 26.14
C ALA A 111 46.90 44.10 24.69
N GLU A 112 45.81 43.61 24.08
CA GLU A 112 45.44 43.92 22.70
C GLU A 112 44.12 44.71 22.61
N HIS A 113 44.22 46.02 22.36
CA HIS A 113 43.04 46.89 22.22
C HIS A 113 42.15 46.53 21.03
N SER A 114 42.69 45.91 19.96
CA SER A 114 41.92 45.42 18.81
C SER A 114 41.17 44.12 19.08
N CYS A 115 41.45 43.45 20.20
CA CYS A 115 40.74 42.24 20.62
C CYS A 115 39.41 42.62 21.26
N ALA A 116 38.33 42.12 20.67
CA ALA A 116 36.97 42.29 21.17
C ALA A 116 36.57 41.19 22.15
N ALA A 117 36.99 39.95 21.92
CA ALA A 117 36.54 38.81 22.71
C ALA A 117 37.65 37.76 22.86
N VAL A 118 37.74 37.16 24.04
CA VAL A 118 38.65 36.07 24.35
C VAL A 118 37.89 34.93 25.02
N PHE A 119 38.20 33.69 24.64
CA PHE A 119 37.68 32.49 25.29
C PHE A 119 38.76 31.42 25.36
N GLY A 120 38.67 30.56 26.37
CA GLY A 120 39.57 29.42 26.56
C GLY A 120 38.89 28.11 26.23
N ASN A 121 39.53 27.02 26.65
CA ASN A 121 39.04 25.68 26.44
C ASN A 121 37.83 25.40 27.32
N ARG A 122 36.76 24.92 26.68
CA ARG A 122 35.57 24.36 27.33
C ARG A 122 35.65 22.85 27.36
N ARG A 123 35.54 22.25 28.54
CA ARG A 123 35.63 20.80 28.74
C ARG A 123 34.33 20.24 29.28
N GLU A 124 33.97 19.04 28.84
CA GLU A 124 32.80 18.34 29.36
C GLU A 124 33.07 17.83 30.78
N GLN A 125 32.15 18.04 31.71
CA GLN A 125 32.31 17.59 33.11
C GLN A 125 32.36 16.07 33.22
N ASN A 126 31.52 15.36 32.45
CA ASN A 126 31.44 13.91 32.47
C ASN A 126 31.62 13.27 31.06
N PRO A 127 32.81 13.32 30.44
CA PRO A 127 33.01 12.84 29.07
C PRO A 127 32.75 11.33 28.91
N SER A 128 32.88 10.55 29.99
CA SER A 128 32.62 9.11 30.00
C SER A 128 31.16 8.73 30.18
N ALA A 129 30.26 9.67 30.51
CA ALA A 129 28.85 9.38 30.76
C ALA A 129 28.13 8.86 29.51
N SER A 130 28.45 9.40 28.33
CA SER A 130 27.94 8.90 27.06
C SER A 130 28.90 9.19 25.90
N VAL A 131 28.69 8.51 24.78
CA VAL A 131 29.40 8.80 23.53
C VAL A 131 29.14 10.24 23.06
N TYR A 132 27.97 10.80 23.36
CA TYR A 132 27.60 12.15 22.94
C TYR A 132 28.30 13.23 23.79
N ASN A 133 28.43 13.01 25.11
CA ASN A 133 29.24 13.86 26.00
C ASN A 133 30.70 13.88 25.52
N TRP A 134 31.28 12.71 25.24
CA TRP A 134 32.64 12.61 24.69
C TRP A 134 32.82 13.35 23.36
N ILE A 135 31.83 13.28 22.46
CA ILE A 135 31.87 14.00 21.18
C ILE A 135 31.81 15.51 21.40
N ALA A 136 31.00 15.99 22.35
CA ALA A 136 30.90 17.40 22.68
C ALA A 136 32.26 17.96 23.18
N ASP A 137 32.93 17.26 24.10
CA ASP A 137 34.27 17.60 24.60
C ASP A 137 35.30 17.75 23.45
N LEU A 138 35.15 16.95 22.39
CA LEU A 138 36.05 16.94 21.24
C LEU A 138 35.81 18.10 20.25
N GLU A 139 34.57 18.60 20.16
CA GLU A 139 34.12 19.57 19.16
C GLU A 139 34.23 21.04 19.63
N TRP A 140 34.19 21.30 20.95
CA TRP A 140 34.12 22.67 21.48
C TRP A 140 35.39 23.51 21.33
N ASN A 141 36.57 22.87 21.29
CA ASN A 141 37.85 23.59 21.33
C ASN A 141 38.48 23.70 19.94
N PRO A 142 38.46 24.88 19.30
CA PRO A 142 39.23 25.14 18.09
C PRO A 142 40.73 25.24 18.41
N PRO A 143 41.63 25.27 17.39
CA PRO A 143 43.04 25.59 17.63
C PRO A 143 43.19 26.98 18.27
N ALA A 144 44.19 27.17 19.14
CA ALA A 144 44.49 28.48 19.72
C ALA A 144 44.96 29.48 18.65
N GLY A 145 44.62 30.77 18.85
CA GLY A 145 44.91 31.88 17.94
C GLY A 145 43.67 32.68 17.57
N LYS A 146 43.79 33.51 16.52
CA LYS A 146 42.68 34.31 15.99
C LYS A 146 41.64 33.41 15.31
N VAL A 147 40.40 33.50 15.77
CA VAL A 147 39.27 32.69 15.30
C VAL A 147 38.14 33.58 14.83
N ALA A 148 37.26 33.05 13.96
CA ALA A 148 36.15 33.83 13.41
C ALA A 148 34.91 33.87 14.32
N ALA A 149 34.76 32.92 15.23
CA ALA A 149 33.60 32.84 16.13
C ALA A 149 33.92 32.24 17.50
N PHE A 150 33.21 32.72 18.52
CA PHE A 150 33.17 32.17 19.87
C PHE A 150 31.82 31.46 20.14
N GLY A 151 31.72 30.72 21.24
CA GLY A 151 30.50 30.07 21.70
C GLY A 151 29.80 30.80 22.86
N GLY A 152 28.88 30.12 23.54
CA GLY A 152 28.06 30.72 24.59
C GLY A 152 28.82 31.28 25.81
N ASP A 153 30.02 30.76 26.07
CA ASP A 153 30.90 31.18 27.16
C ASP A 153 32.08 31.99 26.61
N VAL A 154 32.18 33.27 26.97
CA VAL A 154 33.20 34.17 26.42
C VAL A 154 33.34 35.44 27.25
N LEU A 155 34.57 35.98 27.32
CA LEU A 155 34.85 37.30 27.88
C LEU A 155 34.93 38.34 26.74
N VAL A 156 34.08 39.35 26.76
CA VAL A 156 33.90 40.30 25.66
C VAL A 156 34.03 41.75 26.14
N ARG A 157 34.61 42.61 25.31
CA ARG A 157 34.61 44.06 25.48
C ARG A 157 33.23 44.63 25.17
N ARG A 158 32.64 45.35 26.13
CA ARG A 158 31.33 45.99 25.98
C ARG A 158 31.23 46.89 24.76
N GLU A 159 32.30 47.64 24.45
CA GLU A 159 32.35 48.53 23.28
C GLU A 159 32.12 47.76 21.97
N ALA A 160 32.70 46.56 21.84
CA ALA A 160 32.55 45.74 20.65
C ALA A 160 31.10 45.24 20.52
N LEU A 161 30.47 44.78 21.61
CA LEU A 161 29.06 44.40 21.65
C LEU A 161 28.13 45.56 21.29
N ALA A 162 28.37 46.74 21.88
CA ALA A 162 27.57 47.93 21.62
C ALA A 162 27.65 48.38 20.16
N LYS A 163 28.83 48.29 19.53
CA LYS A 163 29.00 48.61 18.10
C LYS A 163 28.18 47.70 17.19
N VAL A 164 28.03 46.41 17.55
CA VAL A 164 27.27 45.45 16.76
C VAL A 164 25.77 45.40 17.08
N GLY A 165 25.35 45.98 18.20
CA GLY A 165 23.97 45.93 18.69
C GLY A 165 23.64 44.65 19.47
N GLY A 166 24.65 43.96 20.02
CA GLY A 166 24.46 42.71 20.76
C GLY A 166 24.13 41.50 19.86
N TYR A 167 23.43 40.52 20.42
CA TYR A 167 23.04 39.26 19.76
C TYR A 167 21.74 39.44 18.95
N ASP A 168 21.55 38.64 17.89
CA ASP A 168 20.27 38.59 17.16
C ASP A 168 19.24 37.82 18.00
N GLU A 169 18.21 38.54 18.45
CA GLU A 169 17.17 38.03 19.35
C GLU A 169 16.23 37.01 18.70
N ILE A 170 16.17 36.96 17.36
CA ILE A 170 15.30 36.06 16.60
C ILE A 170 15.93 34.67 16.49
N LEU A 171 17.25 34.55 16.64
CA LEU A 171 17.96 33.29 16.49
C LEU A 171 17.79 32.38 17.71
N VAL A 172 17.20 31.21 17.48
CA VAL A 172 17.13 30.09 18.45
C VAL A 172 18.45 29.31 18.51
N ALA A 173 19.25 29.37 17.46
CA ALA A 173 20.58 28.77 17.37
C ALA A 173 21.42 29.51 16.32
N GLY A 174 22.70 29.71 16.62
CA GLY A 174 23.64 30.41 15.74
C GLY A 174 23.80 31.90 16.05
N GLU A 175 23.29 32.34 17.19
CA GLU A 175 23.40 33.70 17.72
C GLU A 175 24.85 34.10 18.06
N ASP A 176 25.66 33.21 18.66
CA ASP A 176 27.06 33.54 19.01
C ASP A 176 27.94 33.69 17.75
N PRO A 177 27.88 32.78 16.76
CA PRO A 177 28.61 32.97 15.51
C PRO A 177 28.13 34.17 14.69
N ASP A 178 26.82 34.47 14.67
CA ASP A 178 26.30 35.68 14.01
C ASP A 178 26.88 36.95 14.67
N CYS A 179 26.83 37.04 16.00
CA CYS A 179 27.39 38.16 16.74
C CYS A 179 28.91 38.28 16.51
N SER A 180 29.61 37.16 16.55
CA SER A 180 31.06 37.11 16.33
C SER A 180 31.46 37.63 14.94
N LEU A 181 30.75 37.22 13.90
CA LEU A 181 31.01 37.69 12.54
C LEU A 181 30.73 39.17 12.39
N ARG A 182 29.64 39.69 12.98
CA ARG A 182 29.34 41.14 12.99
C ARG A 182 30.40 41.95 13.73
N ILE A 183 31.06 41.37 14.74
CA ILE A 183 32.20 41.95 15.46
C ILE A 183 33.43 41.98 14.53
N GLY A 184 33.73 40.86 13.88
CA GLY A 184 34.84 40.74 12.92
C GLY A 184 34.71 41.66 11.70
N GLU A 185 33.49 41.79 11.14
CA GLU A 185 33.17 42.72 10.04
C GLU A 185 33.43 44.19 10.41
N ARG A 186 33.46 44.53 11.70
CA ARG A 186 33.83 45.86 12.20
C ARG A 186 35.33 46.01 12.53
N GLY A 187 36.15 45.02 12.16
CA GLY A 187 37.61 45.07 12.26
C GLY A 187 38.19 44.62 13.61
N TRP A 188 37.38 44.02 14.48
CA TRP A 188 37.84 43.49 15.76
C TRP A 188 38.33 42.04 15.63
N SER A 189 39.34 41.66 16.43
CA SER A 189 39.78 40.27 16.54
C SER A 189 39.07 39.52 17.67
N ILE A 190 38.92 38.21 17.49
CA ILE A 190 38.47 37.26 18.51
C ILE A 190 39.58 36.24 18.69
N GLU A 191 39.96 35.95 19.94
CA GLU A 191 41.07 35.06 20.25
C GLU A 191 40.65 33.86 21.09
N HIS A 192 41.10 32.68 20.66
CA HIS A 192 41.02 31.45 21.44
C HIS A 192 42.39 31.15 22.07
N VAL A 193 42.41 30.83 23.36
CA VAL A 193 43.63 30.48 24.09
C VAL A 193 43.56 29.07 24.67
N ASP A 194 44.68 28.34 24.61
CA ASP A 194 44.78 26.95 25.09
C ASP A 194 44.94 26.88 26.62
N VAL A 195 43.99 27.48 27.34
CA VAL A 195 43.89 27.46 28.81
C VAL A 195 42.49 27.03 29.23
N PRO A 196 42.30 26.32 30.35
CA PRO A 196 40.97 26.00 30.87
C PRO A 196 40.14 27.27 31.10
N MET A 197 38.88 27.26 30.66
CA MET A 197 37.93 28.36 30.88
C MET A 197 36.68 27.88 31.60
N THR A 198 35.98 26.89 31.03
CA THR A 198 34.75 26.36 31.63
C THR A 198 34.71 24.84 31.61
N MET A 199 34.12 24.26 32.66
CA MET A 199 33.59 22.90 32.67
C MET A 199 32.09 22.98 32.39
N HIS A 200 31.60 22.25 31.39
CA HIS A 200 30.19 22.29 30.98
C HIS A 200 29.54 20.91 31.22
N ASP A 201 28.39 20.87 31.88
CA ASP A 201 27.56 19.66 31.97
C ASP A 201 26.48 19.72 30.90
N ILE A 202 26.77 19.17 29.71
CA ILE A 202 25.77 19.18 28.64
C ILE A 202 24.63 18.19 28.91
N GLY A 203 24.81 17.25 29.85
CA GLY A 203 23.84 16.21 30.19
C GLY A 203 23.44 15.25 29.06
N MET A 204 23.97 15.38 27.84
CA MET A 204 23.45 14.69 26.65
C MET A 204 23.67 13.17 26.67
N THR A 205 22.72 12.40 27.20
CA THR A 205 22.81 10.92 27.32
C THR A 205 21.93 10.18 26.30
N LYS A 206 20.89 10.83 25.77
CA LYS A 206 19.89 10.21 24.87
C LYS A 206 20.14 10.59 23.40
N LEU A 207 19.81 9.66 22.49
CA LEU A 207 19.89 9.90 21.03
C LEU A 207 18.99 11.06 20.57
N SER A 208 17.81 11.22 21.19
CA SER A 208 16.87 12.31 20.89
C SER A 208 17.47 13.69 21.19
N GLN A 209 18.22 13.83 22.28
CA GLN A 209 18.92 15.05 22.66
C GLN A 209 20.03 15.39 21.67
N TRP A 210 20.83 14.39 21.30
CA TRP A 210 21.84 14.52 20.26
C TRP A 210 21.22 14.95 18.92
N ALA A 211 20.11 14.33 18.51
CA ALA A 211 19.43 14.67 17.26
C ALA A 211 18.83 16.10 17.31
N ARG A 212 18.26 16.50 18.46
CA ARG A 212 17.72 17.86 18.69
C ARG A 212 18.83 18.91 18.61
N ARG A 213 19.99 18.66 19.24
CA ARG A 213 21.18 19.53 19.14
C ARG A 213 21.65 19.63 17.69
N ALA A 214 21.80 18.50 17.00
CA ALA A 214 22.23 18.47 15.61
C ALA A 214 21.26 19.21 14.66
N PHE A 215 19.96 19.10 14.89
CA PHE A 215 18.93 19.86 14.18
C PHE A 215 19.10 21.37 14.39
N ARG A 216 19.25 21.81 15.65
CA ARG A 216 19.52 23.23 15.99
C ARG A 216 20.82 23.73 15.37
N THR A 217 21.88 22.91 15.36
CA THR A 217 23.14 23.22 14.69
C THR A 217 22.94 23.41 13.18
N GLY A 218 22.18 22.53 12.52
CA GLY A 218 21.84 22.68 11.10
C GLY A 218 21.04 23.95 10.79
N TYR A 219 20.08 24.28 11.66
CA TYR A 219 19.35 25.55 11.60
C TYR A 219 20.30 26.75 11.72
N GLY A 220 21.19 26.74 12.72
CA GLY A 220 22.18 27.80 12.94
C GLY A 220 23.15 27.95 11.76
N TYR A 221 23.64 26.86 11.18
CA TYR A 221 24.48 26.91 9.98
C TYR A 221 23.79 27.60 8.81
N ALA A 222 22.54 27.24 8.52
CA ALA A 222 21.78 27.90 7.46
C ALA A 222 21.50 29.37 7.80
N ALA A 223 21.18 29.67 9.07
CA ALA A 223 20.84 30.99 9.53
C ALA A 223 21.98 32.00 9.41
N VAL A 224 23.16 31.62 9.89
CA VAL A 224 24.38 32.45 9.83
C VAL A 224 24.86 32.59 8.40
N THR A 225 24.91 31.47 7.64
CA THR A 225 25.37 31.49 6.24
C THR A 225 24.47 32.35 5.35
N HIS A 226 23.17 32.37 5.60
CA HIS A 226 22.22 33.22 4.87
C HIS A 226 22.40 34.70 5.18
N ARG A 227 22.53 35.06 6.46
CA ARG A 227 22.71 36.46 6.91
C ARG A 227 24.03 37.06 6.41
N HIS A 228 25.11 36.29 6.52
CA HIS A 228 26.45 36.71 6.10
C HIS A 228 26.80 36.23 4.69
N PHE A 229 25.81 35.92 3.83
CA PHE A 229 26.10 35.38 2.50
C PHE A 229 27.00 36.31 1.65
N ARG A 230 26.83 37.62 1.84
CA ARG A 230 27.55 38.70 1.14
C ARG A 230 28.84 39.15 1.83
N SER A 231 29.17 38.64 3.02
CA SER A 231 30.43 38.99 3.68
C SER A 231 31.61 38.35 2.91
N GLN A 232 32.80 38.96 3.02
CA GLN A 232 33.99 38.52 2.30
C GLN A 232 34.50 37.15 2.78
N GLU A 233 34.12 36.73 3.99
CA GLU A 233 34.53 35.45 4.56
C GLU A 233 33.52 34.35 4.26
N SER A 234 34.01 33.22 3.74
CA SER A 234 33.20 32.04 3.45
C SER A 234 32.91 31.22 4.73
N PHE A 235 32.41 31.86 5.78
CA PHE A 235 32.11 31.20 7.05
C PHE A 235 30.97 30.18 6.87
N TRP A 236 31.22 28.91 7.22
CA TRP A 236 30.29 27.76 7.12
C TRP A 236 29.62 27.45 5.77
N LYS A 237 29.96 28.13 4.66
CA LYS A 237 29.47 27.77 3.31
C LYS A 237 29.86 26.33 2.92
N TYR A 238 31.10 25.93 3.24
CA TYR A 238 31.57 24.54 3.02
C TYR A 238 30.79 23.53 3.87
N GLU A 239 30.49 23.86 5.12
CA GLU A 239 29.73 22.98 6.02
C GLU A 239 28.28 22.81 5.56
N CYS A 240 27.61 23.90 5.16
CA CYS A 240 26.29 23.85 4.54
C CYS A 240 26.28 23.01 3.26
N GLY A 241 27.26 23.20 2.37
CA GLY A 241 27.40 22.41 1.15
C GLY A 241 27.64 20.93 1.44
N ARG A 242 28.46 20.62 2.46
CA ARG A 242 28.72 19.25 2.93
C ARG A 242 27.45 18.59 3.47
N ILE A 243 26.65 19.31 4.25
CA ILE A 243 25.38 18.82 4.81
C ILE A 243 24.36 18.59 3.68
N LEU A 244 24.22 19.52 2.74
CA LEU A 244 23.32 19.35 1.59
C LEU A 244 23.72 18.16 0.71
N ALA A 245 25.01 18.01 0.40
CA ALA A 245 25.49 16.91 -0.43
C ALA A 245 25.34 15.55 0.27
N ARG A 246 25.77 15.43 1.54
CA ARG A 246 25.76 14.14 2.26
C ARG A 246 24.39 13.81 2.85
N GLY A 247 23.73 14.78 3.48
CA GLY A 247 22.36 14.64 3.98
C GLY A 247 21.37 14.42 2.84
N GLY A 248 21.52 15.14 1.72
CA GLY A 248 20.72 14.92 0.51
C GLY A 248 20.93 13.53 -0.08
N ALA A 249 22.18 13.06 -0.19
CA ALA A 249 22.47 11.69 -0.62
C ALA A 249 21.87 10.64 0.32
N ALA A 250 21.85 10.88 1.64
CA ALA A 250 21.21 10.02 2.63
C ALA A 250 19.70 9.93 2.45
N LEU A 251 19.04 11.08 2.29
CA LEU A 251 17.60 11.14 2.01
C LEU A 251 17.27 10.46 0.68
N CYS A 252 18.05 10.71 -0.38
CA CYS A 252 17.89 10.03 -1.66
C CYS A 252 18.08 8.53 -1.55
N ALA A 253 19.07 8.04 -0.79
CA ALA A 253 19.30 6.61 -0.60
C ALA A 253 18.13 5.94 0.15
N VAL A 254 17.59 6.60 1.19
CA VAL A 254 16.39 6.14 1.92
C VAL A 254 15.17 6.13 0.99
N LEU A 255 14.97 7.18 0.19
CA LEU A 255 13.89 7.24 -0.80
C LEU A 255 14.04 6.15 -1.85
N CYS A 256 15.24 5.92 -2.42
CA CYS A 256 15.49 4.84 -3.37
C CYS A 256 15.31 3.45 -2.74
N PHE A 257 15.65 3.28 -1.46
CA PHE A 257 15.41 2.04 -0.73
C PHE A 257 13.91 1.77 -0.57
N LEU A 258 13.16 2.79 -0.10
CA LEU A 258 11.71 2.72 0.06
C LEU A 258 10.99 2.51 -1.28
N LEU A 259 11.43 3.17 -2.35
CA LEU A 259 10.88 2.99 -3.71
C LEU A 259 11.24 1.60 -4.29
N GLY A 260 12.45 1.12 -4.03
CA GLY A 260 12.93 -0.17 -4.49
C GLY A 260 12.22 -1.35 -3.84
N LEU A 261 11.75 -1.21 -2.59
CA LEU A 261 10.97 -2.23 -1.89
C LEU A 261 9.68 -2.63 -2.63
N PHE A 262 9.14 -1.76 -3.48
CA PHE A 262 7.83 -1.97 -4.11
C PHE A 262 7.83 -1.96 -5.64
N SER A 263 8.78 -1.31 -6.32
CA SER A 263 8.67 -1.05 -7.78
C SER A 263 9.85 -1.52 -8.64
N ALA A 264 11.06 -1.63 -8.07
CA ALA A 264 12.27 -1.84 -8.86
C ALA A 264 13.42 -2.41 -8.01
N PRO A 265 13.68 -3.74 -8.06
CA PRO A 265 14.76 -4.38 -7.29
C PRO A 265 16.17 -3.81 -7.60
N TRP A 266 16.39 -3.21 -8.78
CA TRP A 266 17.64 -2.56 -9.13
C TRP A 266 17.91 -1.28 -8.32
N LEU A 267 16.86 -0.62 -7.79
CA LEU A 267 17.02 0.50 -6.87
C LEU A 267 17.65 0.09 -5.55
N TRP A 268 17.60 -1.20 -5.17
CA TRP A 268 18.35 -1.70 -4.02
C TRP A 268 19.86 -1.60 -4.25
N GLY A 269 20.32 -1.82 -5.48
CA GLY A 269 21.71 -1.57 -5.88
C GLY A 269 22.09 -0.10 -5.69
N THR A 270 21.18 0.84 -6.00
CA THR A 270 21.42 2.28 -5.80
C THR A 270 21.31 2.71 -4.33
N ALA A 271 20.44 2.09 -3.53
CA ALA A 271 20.31 2.32 -2.11
C ALA A 271 21.53 1.77 -1.35
N VAL A 272 22.01 0.58 -1.71
CA VAL A 272 23.24 -0.01 -1.18
C VAL A 272 24.45 0.79 -1.65
N ALA A 273 24.51 1.23 -2.91
CA ALA A 273 25.57 2.12 -3.39
C ALA A 273 25.53 3.48 -2.69
N GLY A 274 24.34 4.05 -2.46
CA GLY A 274 24.13 5.27 -1.69
C GLY A 274 24.56 5.08 -0.24
N PHE A 275 24.20 3.97 0.40
CA PHE A 275 24.64 3.63 1.75
C PHE A 275 26.15 3.35 1.81
N VAL A 276 26.77 2.86 0.73
CA VAL A 276 28.23 2.66 0.59
C VAL A 276 28.97 3.96 0.27
N LEU A 277 28.30 4.94 -0.36
CA LEU A 277 28.78 6.31 -0.58
C LEU A 277 28.65 7.16 0.70
N LEU A 278 27.62 6.89 1.51
CA LEU A 278 27.44 7.42 2.86
C LEU A 278 28.34 6.71 3.86
N TYR A 279 28.60 5.42 3.65
CA TYR A 279 29.57 4.67 4.40
C TYR A 279 30.91 5.37 4.19
N PRO A 280 31.62 5.73 5.26
CA PRO A 280 32.91 6.36 5.12
C PRO A 280 33.85 5.32 4.51
N ARG A 281 34.00 5.32 3.18
CA ARG A 281 35.13 4.67 2.52
C ARG A 281 36.40 5.38 2.98
N ILE A 282 36.92 4.93 4.12
CA ILE A 282 38.34 4.65 4.37
C ILE A 282 39.29 5.87 4.35
N PHE A 283 38.82 7.11 4.15
CA PHE A 283 39.70 8.26 3.90
C PHE A 283 39.91 9.30 5.01
N SER A 284 39.35 9.13 6.22
CA SER A 284 39.63 10.12 7.30
C SER A 284 39.86 9.60 8.71
N ILE A 285 39.74 8.29 8.98
CA ILE A 285 40.08 7.76 10.32
C ILE A 285 41.54 8.08 10.66
N ARG A 286 42.48 7.89 9.71
CA ARG A 286 43.90 8.26 9.91
C ARG A 286 44.11 9.75 10.10
N LYS A 287 43.36 10.59 9.38
CA LYS A 287 43.41 12.06 9.50
C LYS A 287 42.89 12.52 10.87
N PHE A 288 41.77 11.97 11.35
CA PHE A 288 41.24 12.28 12.68
C PHE A 288 42.12 11.73 13.81
N MET A 289 42.69 10.53 13.66
CA MET A 289 43.69 10.02 14.61
C MET A 289 44.91 10.94 14.69
N ALA A 290 45.37 11.50 13.56
CA ALA A 290 46.50 12.44 13.52
C ALA A 290 46.15 13.84 14.04
N GLN A 291 44.98 14.38 13.67
CA GLN A 291 44.57 15.75 14.02
C GLN A 291 44.04 15.88 15.45
N LYS A 292 43.31 14.88 15.93
CA LYS A 292 42.64 14.90 17.24
C LYS A 292 43.28 13.94 18.26
N GLN A 293 44.37 13.26 17.88
CA GLN A 293 45.15 12.35 18.75
C GLN A 293 44.32 11.25 19.44
N ILE A 294 43.28 10.75 18.76
CA ILE A 294 42.35 9.74 19.30
C ILE A 294 42.70 8.31 18.85
N THR A 295 42.33 7.31 19.66
CA THR A 295 42.54 5.89 19.33
C THR A 295 41.67 5.44 18.15
N ARG A 296 42.09 4.37 17.46
CA ARG A 296 41.38 3.86 16.27
C ARG A 296 39.90 3.52 16.52
N PRO A 297 39.48 2.92 17.66
CA PRO A 297 38.06 2.71 17.95
C PRO A 297 37.30 4.03 18.11
N LYS A 298 37.83 4.98 18.89
CA LYS A 298 37.22 6.31 19.07
C LYS A 298 37.11 7.09 17.76
N ALA A 299 38.13 7.03 16.91
CA ALA A 299 38.11 7.63 15.58
C ALA A 299 37.05 7.04 14.65
N ARG A 300 36.71 5.75 14.79
CA ARG A 300 35.60 5.12 14.06
C ARG A 300 34.26 5.65 14.57
N THR A 301 34.07 5.75 15.88
CA THR A 301 32.86 6.29 16.48
C THR A 301 32.62 7.74 16.05
N TYR A 302 33.65 8.58 16.07
CA TYR A 302 33.55 9.96 15.60
C TYR A 302 33.25 10.08 14.10
N ALA A 303 33.82 9.19 13.27
CA ALA A 303 33.50 9.14 11.84
C ALA A 303 32.04 8.76 11.58
N TRP A 304 31.48 7.85 12.38
CA TRP A 304 30.06 7.50 12.35
C TRP A 304 29.17 8.68 12.74
N HIS A 305 29.51 9.37 13.83
CA HIS A 305 28.85 10.62 14.22
C HIS A 305 28.84 11.64 13.08
N CYS A 306 29.99 11.93 12.46
CA CYS A 306 30.09 12.84 11.31
C CYS A 306 29.21 12.45 10.11
N THR A 307 28.86 11.17 10.00
CA THR A 307 28.01 10.63 8.92
C THR A 307 26.53 10.68 9.28
N MET A 308 26.20 10.46 10.55
CA MET A 308 24.83 10.43 11.04
C MET A 308 24.29 11.85 11.32
N VAL A 309 25.15 12.75 11.81
CA VAL A 309 24.77 14.11 12.25
C VAL A 309 24.20 14.96 11.11
N VAL A 310 24.57 14.70 9.86
CA VAL A 310 24.11 15.47 8.69
C VAL A 310 22.61 15.28 8.42
N VAL A 311 22.01 14.17 8.89
CA VAL A 311 20.59 13.88 8.68
C VAL A 311 19.70 14.83 9.51
N PRO A 312 19.81 14.93 10.84
CA PRO A 312 19.07 15.95 11.59
C PRO A 312 19.47 17.38 11.18
N GLN A 313 20.74 17.62 10.82
CA GLN A 313 21.19 18.94 10.36
C GLN A 313 20.49 19.41 9.08
N ILE A 314 20.30 18.53 8.08
CA ILE A 314 19.63 18.94 6.83
C ILE A 314 18.17 19.31 7.06
N PHE A 315 17.46 18.62 7.97
CA PHE A 315 16.12 19.02 8.38
C PHE A 315 16.11 20.39 9.08
N GLY A 316 17.12 20.67 9.91
CA GLY A 316 17.30 22.00 10.52
C GLY A 316 17.49 23.10 9.47
N MET A 317 18.32 22.85 8.45
CA MET A 317 18.51 23.78 7.33
C MET A 317 17.22 24.01 6.55
N PHE A 318 16.47 22.95 6.23
CA PHE A 318 15.18 23.07 5.56
C PHE A 318 14.16 23.83 6.40
N ARG A 319 14.11 23.62 7.73
CA ARG A 319 13.21 24.37 8.62
C ARG A 319 13.53 25.86 8.63
N TYR A 320 14.80 26.24 8.57
CA TYR A 320 15.21 27.64 8.45
C TYR A 320 14.77 28.25 7.12
N MET A 321 15.05 27.58 6.00
CA MET A 321 14.61 28.04 4.67
C MET A 321 13.09 28.17 4.57
N TRP A 322 12.37 27.19 5.12
CA TRP A 322 10.92 27.24 5.22
C TRP A 322 10.44 28.44 6.03
N GLY A 323 11.08 28.72 7.18
CA GLY A 323 10.74 29.86 8.01
C GLY A 323 10.96 31.21 7.32
N ILE A 324 11.97 31.34 6.45
CA ILE A 324 12.12 32.51 5.58
C ILE A 324 10.95 32.59 4.58
N LEU A 325 10.63 31.48 3.92
CA LEU A 325 9.59 31.44 2.87
C LEU A 325 8.18 31.72 3.43
N THR A 326 7.87 31.26 4.63
CA THR A 326 6.56 31.42 5.27
C THR A 326 6.46 32.62 6.19
N GLY A 327 7.57 33.32 6.45
CA GLY A 327 7.64 34.38 7.46
C GLY A 327 7.49 33.88 8.91
N GLN A 328 7.63 32.57 9.14
CA GLN A 328 7.50 31.93 10.47
C GLN A 328 8.84 31.31 10.91
N PRO A 329 9.74 32.10 11.52
CA PRO A 329 11.00 31.58 12.04
C PRO A 329 10.77 30.52 13.11
N LEU A 330 11.78 29.72 13.40
CA LEU A 330 11.73 28.79 14.52
C LEU A 330 11.67 29.60 15.82
N GLN A 331 10.73 29.25 16.71
CA GLN A 331 10.60 29.86 18.03
C GLN A 331 10.72 28.78 19.12
N ASN A 332 11.23 29.16 20.29
CA ASN A 332 11.19 28.31 21.47
C ASN A 332 9.80 28.39 22.11
N ALA A 333 9.38 27.31 22.76
CA ALA A 333 8.07 27.24 23.41
C ALA A 333 7.95 28.26 24.56
N VAL A 334 6.86 29.04 24.55
CA VAL A 334 6.35 29.75 25.73
C VAL A 334 5.33 28.81 26.36
N LYS A 335 5.64 28.16 27.49
CA LYS A 335 4.75 27.14 28.07
C LYS A 335 3.34 27.71 28.31
N LYS A 336 2.32 27.05 27.74
CA LYS A 336 0.98 26.90 28.36
C LYS A 336 0.89 25.48 28.93
N LEU A 337 0.15 25.35 30.04
CA LEU A 337 -0.03 24.13 30.83
C LEU A 337 -0.44 22.89 30.01
N ALA A 338 0.34 21.82 30.21
CA ALA A 338 0.03 20.38 30.27
C ALA A 338 -0.83 19.71 29.16
N THR A 339 -0.28 18.69 28.50
CA THR A 339 -0.32 17.29 28.99
C THR A 339 0.59 16.38 28.16
N ALA A 340 1.35 15.54 28.87
CA ALA A 340 2.13 14.46 28.30
C ALA A 340 1.19 13.45 27.61
N GLY A 341 1.50 13.10 26.37
CA GLY A 341 0.82 11.98 25.69
C GLY A 341 0.44 12.17 24.23
N GLN A 342 1.15 12.96 23.40
CA GLN A 342 0.81 13.04 21.96
C GLN A 342 2.00 13.02 20.98
N ARG A 343 3.24 12.81 21.44
CA ARG A 343 4.42 12.87 20.56
C ARG A 343 4.65 11.63 19.68
N LEU A 344 4.01 10.51 19.98
CA LEU A 344 4.21 9.26 19.22
C LEU A 344 3.24 9.08 18.03
N GLY A 345 2.08 9.75 18.06
CA GLY A 345 1.02 9.52 17.08
C GLY A 345 1.36 9.99 15.67
N LEU A 346 2.13 11.08 15.54
CA LEU A 346 2.17 11.79 14.26
C LEU A 346 3.43 11.54 13.42
N PHE A 347 4.47 10.92 14.00
CA PHE A 347 5.49 10.21 13.21
C PHE A 347 4.91 8.96 12.54
N VAL A 348 3.98 8.28 13.22
CA VAL A 348 3.24 7.14 12.67
C VAL A 348 2.27 7.63 11.59
N VAL A 349 1.58 8.76 11.78
CA VAL A 349 0.66 9.34 10.77
C VAL A 349 1.39 9.91 9.55
N LEU A 350 2.55 10.57 9.69
CA LEU A 350 3.33 11.05 8.53
C LEU A 350 3.99 9.89 7.79
N ALA A 351 4.48 8.87 8.51
CA ALA A 351 4.95 7.63 7.89
C ALA A 351 3.80 6.87 7.22
N LEU A 352 2.59 6.87 7.79
CA LEU A 352 1.39 6.29 7.18
C LEU A 352 0.92 7.08 5.96
N LEU A 353 0.97 8.40 5.96
CA LEU A 353 0.57 9.23 4.79
C LEU A 353 1.55 9.08 3.62
N VAL A 354 2.84 8.90 3.91
CA VAL A 354 3.87 8.60 2.92
C VAL A 354 3.79 7.15 2.43
N THR A 355 3.43 6.17 3.29
CA THR A 355 3.20 4.78 2.85
C THR A 355 1.86 4.62 2.13
N LEU A 356 0.82 5.38 2.46
CA LEU A 356 -0.49 5.32 1.83
C LEU A 356 -0.55 6.05 0.47
N SER A 357 0.28 7.09 0.27
CA SER A 357 0.49 7.66 -1.08
C SER A 357 1.30 6.72 -1.99
N ALA A 358 1.99 5.74 -1.41
CA ALA A 358 2.75 4.71 -2.12
C ALA A 358 1.99 3.37 -2.25
N CYS A 359 0.82 3.23 -1.62
CA CYS A 359 -0.11 2.12 -1.85
C CYS A 359 -0.87 2.33 -3.16
N ASN A 360 -0.13 2.37 -4.27
CA ASN A 360 -0.72 2.05 -5.55
C ASN A 360 -0.93 0.53 -5.55
N PRO A 361 -2.16 0.00 -5.69
CA PRO A 361 -2.31 -1.42 -5.91
C PRO A 361 -1.64 -1.71 -7.25
N ILE A 362 -0.57 -2.49 -7.21
CA ILE A 362 0.09 -3.05 -8.38
C ILE A 362 -0.99 -3.83 -9.14
N ARG A 363 -1.64 -3.19 -10.10
CA ARG A 363 -2.43 -3.90 -11.11
C ARG A 363 -1.42 -4.42 -12.14
N PRO A 364 -1.45 -5.71 -12.47
CA PRO A 364 -0.64 -6.20 -13.58
C PRO A 364 -1.11 -5.47 -14.83
N GLU A 365 -0.22 -4.69 -15.44
CA GLU A 365 -0.44 -4.16 -16.77
C GLU A 365 -0.35 -5.36 -17.73
N ILE A 366 -1.50 -6.00 -17.96
CA ILE A 366 -1.61 -6.97 -19.05
C ILE A 366 -1.62 -6.14 -20.32
N VAL A 367 -0.43 -5.84 -20.85
CA VAL A 367 -0.24 -5.60 -22.28
C VAL A 367 0.09 -6.95 -22.88
N PRO A 368 -0.86 -7.67 -23.48
CA PRO A 368 -0.52 -8.86 -24.22
C PRO A 368 -0.04 -8.45 -25.61
N ASP A 369 1.13 -8.96 -25.97
CA ASP A 369 1.66 -8.89 -27.32
C ASP A 369 0.62 -9.34 -28.34
N GLU A 370 0.40 -8.49 -29.34
CA GLU A 370 -0.58 -8.68 -30.38
C GLU A 370 -0.05 -9.74 -31.38
N HIS A 371 -0.17 -11.03 -31.04
CA HIS A 371 0.27 -12.12 -31.90
C HIS A 371 -0.91 -13.01 -32.33
N SER A 372 -0.94 -13.32 -33.64
CA SER A 372 -1.81 -14.24 -34.41
C SER A 372 -3.07 -13.69 -35.13
N VAL A 373 -2.87 -12.99 -36.25
CA VAL A 373 -3.92 -12.79 -37.25
C VAL A 373 -4.34 -14.16 -37.80
N GLY A 374 -5.59 -14.58 -37.56
CA GLY A 374 -6.17 -15.75 -38.24
C GLY A 374 -7.25 -16.58 -37.51
N GLU A 375 -7.49 -16.42 -36.20
CA GLU A 375 -8.32 -17.40 -35.44
C GLU A 375 -9.66 -16.91 -34.88
N PHE A 376 -10.00 -15.62 -35.01
CA PHE A 376 -11.28 -15.09 -34.53
C PHE A 376 -12.27 -14.98 -35.69
N LYS A 377 -13.44 -15.60 -35.55
CA LYS A 377 -14.52 -15.57 -36.56
C LYS A 377 -15.40 -14.34 -36.34
N THR A 378 -15.64 -13.58 -37.41
CA THR A 378 -16.67 -12.55 -37.48
C THR A 378 -17.99 -13.17 -37.92
N ASP A 379 -19.10 -12.45 -37.71
CA ASP A 379 -20.47 -12.95 -37.87
C ASP A 379 -20.77 -13.57 -39.25
N GLU A 380 -20.06 -13.13 -40.30
CA GLU A 380 -20.35 -13.50 -41.68
C GLU A 380 -19.95 -14.93 -42.09
N GLY A 381 -19.17 -15.68 -41.28
CA GLY A 381 -18.41 -16.83 -41.80
C GLY A 381 -18.75 -18.26 -41.33
N ALA A 382 -19.71 -18.50 -40.42
CA ALA A 382 -19.69 -19.75 -39.62
C ALA A 382 -21.00 -20.55 -39.52
N ILE A 383 -21.85 -20.55 -40.54
CA ILE A 383 -23.11 -21.32 -40.53
C ILE A 383 -23.07 -22.36 -41.66
N LYS A 384 -22.76 -23.61 -41.30
CA LYS A 384 -23.22 -24.88 -41.91
C LYS A 384 -22.28 -26.02 -41.50
N SER A 385 -22.83 -26.97 -40.73
CA SER A 385 -22.37 -28.37 -40.50
C SER A 385 -22.16 -28.75 -39.04
N ARG A 386 -23.26 -29.15 -38.40
CA ARG A 386 -23.25 -30.02 -37.19
C ARG A 386 -24.51 -30.92 -37.10
N PHE A 387 -25.62 -30.53 -37.74
CA PHE A 387 -26.84 -31.34 -37.81
C PHE A 387 -26.80 -32.31 -38.99
N ALA A 388 -27.46 -33.45 -38.84
CA ALA A 388 -27.66 -34.40 -39.92
C ALA A 388 -28.61 -33.81 -40.98
N THR A 389 -28.38 -34.12 -42.26
CA THR A 389 -29.29 -33.72 -43.33
C THR A 389 -30.57 -34.57 -43.30
N GLU A 390 -31.63 -34.09 -43.93
CA GLU A 390 -32.91 -34.80 -44.03
C GLU A 390 -32.73 -36.21 -44.64
N GLU A 391 -31.83 -36.36 -45.61
CA GLU A 391 -31.54 -37.66 -46.24
C GLU A 391 -30.87 -38.64 -45.27
N ALA A 392 -30.00 -38.15 -44.38
CA ALA A 392 -29.35 -38.98 -43.37
C ALA A 392 -30.34 -39.48 -42.31
N ILE A 393 -31.32 -38.66 -41.93
CA ILE A 393 -32.39 -39.03 -40.99
C ILE A 393 -33.37 -40.02 -41.64
N ALA A 394 -33.69 -39.82 -42.93
CA ALA A 394 -34.50 -40.75 -43.69
C ALA A 394 -33.82 -42.13 -43.82
N ALA A 395 -32.52 -42.17 -44.15
CA ALA A 395 -31.76 -43.42 -44.23
C ALA A 395 -31.69 -44.13 -42.86
N PHE A 396 -31.52 -43.37 -41.77
CA PHE A 396 -31.54 -43.90 -40.41
C PHE A 396 -32.90 -44.50 -40.02
N SER A 397 -34.00 -43.92 -40.50
CA SER A 397 -35.37 -44.38 -40.20
C SER A 397 -35.77 -45.63 -40.99
N GLN A 398 -35.16 -45.89 -42.16
CA GLN A 398 -35.41 -47.09 -42.97
C GLN A 398 -34.93 -48.39 -42.32
N GLU A 399 -34.01 -48.31 -41.35
CA GLU A 399 -33.48 -49.48 -40.64
C GLU A 399 -34.46 -50.07 -39.61
N VAL A 400 -35.52 -49.34 -39.26
CA VAL A 400 -36.53 -49.79 -38.30
C VAL A 400 -37.52 -50.73 -38.99
N PRO A 401 -37.69 -51.98 -38.53
CA PRO A 401 -38.70 -52.88 -39.10
C PRO A 401 -40.11 -52.32 -38.94
N ASN A 402 -40.90 -52.30 -40.02
CA ASN A 402 -42.31 -51.86 -40.02
C ASN A 402 -43.26 -52.81 -39.24
N THR A 403 -42.75 -53.89 -38.64
CA THR A 403 -43.55 -54.87 -37.92
C THR A 403 -42.95 -55.11 -36.55
N TYR A 404 -43.78 -55.04 -35.52
CA TYR A 404 -43.36 -55.32 -34.15
C TYR A 404 -42.88 -56.76 -34.02
N LEU A 405 -41.67 -56.91 -33.47
CA LEU A 405 -41.08 -58.20 -33.15
C LEU A 405 -41.17 -58.42 -31.62
N MET A 406 -41.83 -59.50 -31.23
CA MET A 406 -41.99 -59.83 -29.80
C MET A 406 -40.63 -60.09 -29.15
N GLY A 407 -40.54 -59.78 -27.86
CA GLY A 407 -39.33 -60.08 -27.11
C GLY A 407 -39.57 -60.21 -25.61
N PRO A 408 -38.50 -60.46 -24.84
CA PRO A 408 -38.59 -60.73 -23.42
C PRO A 408 -39.30 -59.63 -22.65
N GLY A 409 -40.22 -60.03 -21.77
CA GLY A 409 -40.98 -59.12 -20.92
C GLY A 409 -42.38 -58.74 -21.45
N ASP A 410 -42.68 -58.97 -22.74
CA ASP A 410 -44.02 -58.74 -23.28
C ASP A 410 -45.07 -59.60 -22.57
N SER A 411 -46.29 -59.06 -22.44
CA SER A 411 -47.47 -59.82 -22.03
C SER A 411 -48.33 -60.08 -23.25
N LEU A 412 -48.70 -61.34 -23.45
CA LEU A 412 -49.53 -61.82 -24.54
C LEU A 412 -50.84 -62.39 -23.99
N GLU A 413 -51.90 -62.21 -24.76
CA GLU A 413 -53.18 -62.87 -24.59
C GLU A 413 -53.36 -63.89 -25.71
N LEU A 414 -53.45 -65.16 -25.33
CA LEU A 414 -53.77 -66.28 -26.22
C LEU A 414 -55.23 -66.65 -26.02
N LYS A 415 -56.02 -66.52 -27.07
CA LYS A 415 -57.42 -66.96 -27.10
C LYS A 415 -57.60 -68.06 -28.12
N VAL A 416 -58.09 -69.21 -27.67
CA VAL A 416 -58.43 -70.34 -28.53
C VAL A 416 -59.95 -70.49 -28.56
N TRP A 417 -60.55 -70.43 -29.75
CA TRP A 417 -62.01 -70.46 -29.90
C TRP A 417 -62.60 -71.76 -29.32
N GLN A 418 -63.73 -71.65 -28.60
CA GLN A 418 -64.41 -72.76 -27.91
C GLN A 418 -63.55 -73.55 -26.90
N ARG A 419 -62.38 -73.03 -26.51
CA ARG A 419 -61.41 -73.71 -25.63
C ARG A 419 -60.87 -72.76 -24.56
N PRO A 420 -61.67 -72.43 -23.53
CA PRO A 420 -61.21 -71.59 -22.43
C PRO A 420 -60.05 -72.24 -21.65
N GLU A 421 -59.96 -73.57 -21.62
CA GLU A 421 -58.91 -74.32 -20.94
C GLU A 421 -57.51 -74.16 -21.56
N LEU A 422 -57.41 -73.69 -22.80
CA LEU A 422 -56.15 -73.37 -23.49
C LEU A 422 -55.90 -71.86 -23.60
N SER A 423 -56.89 -71.04 -23.24
CA SER A 423 -56.83 -69.60 -23.36
C SER A 423 -56.22 -68.99 -22.10
N ASP A 424 -55.21 -68.15 -22.26
CA ASP A 424 -54.55 -67.46 -21.15
C ASP A 424 -54.41 -65.97 -21.50
N ARG A 425 -54.80 -65.12 -20.56
CA ARG A 425 -54.85 -63.66 -20.73
C ARG A 425 -53.55 -62.96 -20.32
N ASN A 426 -52.62 -63.64 -19.67
CA ASN A 426 -51.40 -63.01 -19.15
C ASN A 426 -50.16 -63.89 -19.32
N ILE A 427 -49.91 -64.34 -20.55
CA ILE A 427 -48.71 -65.09 -20.90
C ILE A 427 -47.54 -64.11 -20.99
N ARG A 428 -46.57 -64.23 -20.08
CA ARG A 428 -45.36 -63.41 -20.11
C ARG A 428 -44.24 -64.08 -20.91
N VAL A 429 -43.59 -63.32 -21.78
CA VAL A 429 -42.39 -63.79 -22.50
C VAL A 429 -41.21 -63.86 -21.54
N ALA A 430 -40.65 -65.05 -21.38
CA ALA A 430 -39.51 -65.30 -20.50
C ALA A 430 -38.21 -64.66 -21.03
N PRO A 431 -37.17 -64.48 -20.18
CA PRO A 431 -35.87 -63.91 -20.60
C PRO A 431 -35.17 -64.64 -21.75
N ASP A 432 -35.39 -65.95 -21.87
CA ASP A 432 -34.91 -66.79 -22.99
C ASP A 432 -35.69 -66.56 -24.30
N GLY A 433 -36.77 -65.78 -24.25
CA GLY A 433 -37.60 -65.44 -25.40
C GLY A 433 -38.69 -66.46 -25.69
N THR A 434 -39.04 -67.33 -24.74
CA THR A 434 -40.08 -68.34 -24.89
C THR A 434 -41.37 -67.97 -24.16
N ILE A 435 -42.47 -68.59 -24.57
CA ILE A 435 -43.74 -68.62 -23.83
C ILE A 435 -44.16 -70.06 -23.57
N SER A 436 -44.80 -70.29 -22.43
CA SER A 436 -45.41 -71.58 -22.12
C SER A 436 -46.85 -71.59 -22.61
N VAL A 437 -47.18 -72.55 -23.47
CA VAL A 437 -48.56 -72.78 -23.94
C VAL A 437 -48.97 -74.20 -23.56
N MET A 438 -50.14 -74.34 -22.93
CA MET A 438 -50.65 -75.64 -22.52
C MET A 438 -50.70 -76.62 -23.70
N ARG A 439 -50.38 -77.89 -23.43
CA ARG A 439 -50.27 -79.02 -24.39
C ARG A 439 -49.12 -78.97 -25.40
N ILE A 440 -48.61 -77.80 -25.77
CA ILE A 440 -47.53 -77.68 -26.77
C ILE A 440 -46.18 -77.25 -26.18
N GLY A 441 -46.14 -76.93 -24.88
CA GLY A 441 -44.93 -76.60 -24.15
C GLY A 441 -44.37 -75.22 -24.51
N MET A 442 -43.04 -75.11 -24.53
CA MET A 442 -42.34 -73.85 -24.76
C MET A 442 -42.30 -73.50 -26.26
N VAL A 443 -42.69 -72.26 -26.59
CA VAL A 443 -42.68 -71.72 -27.96
C VAL A 443 -41.76 -70.51 -28.01
N GLN A 444 -40.80 -70.50 -28.94
CA GLN A 444 -39.89 -69.38 -29.14
C GLN A 444 -40.62 -68.22 -29.83
N VAL A 445 -40.64 -67.05 -29.20
CA VAL A 445 -41.31 -65.84 -29.71
C VAL A 445 -40.37 -64.66 -29.92
N LYS A 446 -39.18 -64.64 -29.30
CA LYS A 446 -38.20 -63.57 -29.47
C LYS A 446 -37.82 -63.36 -30.95
N GLY A 447 -37.96 -62.12 -31.41
CA GLY A 447 -37.62 -61.71 -32.78
C GLY A 447 -38.62 -62.15 -33.84
N ARG A 448 -39.81 -62.66 -33.46
CA ARG A 448 -40.85 -63.12 -34.39
C ARG A 448 -42.06 -62.21 -34.38
N SER A 449 -42.76 -62.16 -35.51
CA SER A 449 -44.04 -61.46 -35.61
C SER A 449 -45.16 -62.24 -34.91
N ILE A 450 -46.23 -61.54 -34.51
CA ILE A 450 -47.42 -62.17 -33.91
C ILE A 450 -48.03 -63.20 -34.88
N GLN A 451 -48.04 -62.89 -36.17
CA GLN A 451 -48.61 -63.76 -37.20
C GLN A 451 -47.84 -65.08 -37.33
N ASP A 452 -46.50 -65.03 -37.27
CA ASP A 452 -45.67 -66.22 -37.37
C ASP A 452 -45.81 -67.12 -36.15
N VAL A 453 -45.89 -66.54 -34.96
CA VAL A 453 -46.11 -67.30 -33.72
C VAL A 453 -47.51 -67.88 -33.68
N THR A 454 -48.54 -67.14 -34.11
CA THR A 454 -49.92 -67.64 -34.18
C THR A 454 -50.02 -68.84 -35.12
N ARG A 455 -49.37 -68.77 -36.29
CA ARG A 455 -49.29 -69.89 -37.25
C ARG A 455 -48.61 -71.11 -36.64
N GLU A 456 -47.51 -70.91 -35.91
CA GLU A 456 -46.79 -72.00 -35.25
C GLU A 456 -47.61 -72.63 -34.11
N ILE A 457 -48.28 -71.83 -33.28
CA ILE A 457 -49.15 -72.33 -32.21
C ILE A 457 -50.32 -73.13 -32.78
N SER A 458 -51.01 -72.60 -33.81
CA SER A 458 -52.10 -73.31 -34.48
C SER A 458 -51.64 -74.64 -35.08
N LYS A 459 -50.47 -74.66 -35.74
CA LYS A 459 -49.86 -75.87 -36.31
C LYS A 459 -49.48 -76.90 -35.25
N ARG A 460 -48.99 -76.47 -34.08
CA ARG A 460 -48.67 -77.40 -32.98
C ARG A 460 -49.91 -77.92 -32.27
N LEU A 461 -50.94 -77.09 -32.11
CA LEU A 461 -52.21 -77.48 -31.50
C LEU A 461 -53.05 -78.39 -32.40
N SER A 462 -52.90 -78.33 -33.73
CA SER A 462 -53.64 -79.19 -34.66
C SER A 462 -53.33 -80.69 -34.51
N LYS A 463 -52.24 -81.03 -33.79
CA LYS A 463 -51.92 -82.43 -33.44
C LYS A 463 -52.82 -82.98 -32.33
N PHE A 464 -53.45 -82.11 -31.56
CA PHE A 464 -54.25 -82.47 -30.39
C PHE A 464 -55.73 -82.08 -30.53
N TYR A 465 -56.03 -81.10 -31.39
CA TYR A 465 -57.38 -80.55 -31.59
C TYR A 465 -57.67 -80.37 -33.08
N GLU A 466 -58.91 -80.65 -33.48
CA GLU A 466 -59.36 -80.46 -34.86
C GLU A 466 -59.65 -78.99 -35.14
N ARG A 467 -59.01 -78.42 -36.17
CA ARG A 467 -59.16 -77.02 -36.63
C ARG A 467 -59.11 -75.97 -35.50
N PRO A 468 -58.00 -75.85 -34.76
CA PRO A 468 -57.88 -74.87 -33.67
C PRO A 468 -57.77 -73.44 -34.23
N GLU A 469 -58.78 -72.62 -33.98
CA GLU A 469 -58.74 -71.17 -34.25
C GLU A 469 -58.08 -70.44 -33.09
N VAL A 470 -56.89 -69.89 -33.37
CA VAL A 470 -56.04 -69.25 -32.38
C VAL A 470 -55.90 -67.76 -32.69
N ARG A 471 -56.11 -66.93 -31.68
CA ARG A 471 -55.81 -65.50 -31.71
C ARG A 471 -54.76 -65.19 -30.66
N LEU A 472 -53.66 -64.59 -31.09
CA LEU A 472 -52.62 -64.05 -30.21
C LEU A 472 -52.64 -62.53 -30.34
N SER A 473 -52.69 -61.83 -29.22
CA SER A 473 -52.54 -60.37 -29.15
C SER A 473 -51.57 -59.99 -28.04
N VAL A 474 -50.88 -58.86 -28.20
CA VAL A 474 -50.04 -58.31 -27.14
C VAL A 474 -50.94 -57.51 -26.21
N SER A 475 -51.01 -57.89 -24.94
CA SER A 475 -51.73 -57.13 -23.91
C SER A 475 -50.86 -56.03 -23.30
N ARG A 476 -49.53 -56.19 -23.31
CA ARG A 476 -48.57 -55.15 -22.90
C ARG A 476 -47.27 -55.26 -23.68
N TYR A 477 -46.91 -54.19 -24.40
CA TYR A 477 -45.63 -54.03 -25.08
C TYR A 477 -44.56 -53.60 -24.07
N ALA A 478 -43.72 -54.53 -23.62
CA ALA A 478 -42.66 -54.24 -22.66
C ALA A 478 -41.26 -54.30 -23.32
N ASN A 479 -41.14 -55.00 -24.43
CA ASN A 479 -39.90 -55.11 -25.19
C ASN A 479 -39.75 -53.98 -26.23
N ASN A 480 -40.80 -53.26 -26.61
CA ASN A 480 -40.69 -52.08 -27.48
C ASN A 480 -40.34 -50.83 -26.67
N LYS A 481 -39.05 -50.61 -26.37
CA LYS A 481 -38.65 -49.53 -25.45
C LYS A 481 -37.51 -48.69 -25.96
N ALA A 482 -37.46 -47.45 -25.52
CA ALA A 482 -36.32 -46.54 -25.69
C ALA A 482 -35.97 -45.86 -24.37
N PHE A 483 -34.75 -45.36 -24.29
CA PHE A 483 -34.27 -44.62 -23.13
C PHE A 483 -34.20 -43.14 -23.49
N VAL A 484 -34.99 -42.31 -22.81
CA VAL A 484 -34.92 -40.86 -23.00
C VAL A 484 -34.17 -40.26 -21.82
N LEU A 485 -33.05 -39.63 -22.12
CA LEU A 485 -32.11 -39.07 -21.15
C LEU A 485 -31.88 -37.58 -21.44
N GLY A 486 -31.58 -36.83 -20.39
CA GLY A 486 -31.30 -35.40 -20.47
C GLY A 486 -32.57 -34.53 -20.35
N ARG A 487 -32.64 -33.44 -21.10
CA ARG A 487 -33.58 -32.33 -20.85
C ARG A 487 -35.01 -32.56 -21.36
N VAL A 488 -35.74 -33.45 -20.68
CA VAL A 488 -37.18 -33.68 -20.85
C VAL A 488 -37.89 -33.60 -19.49
N THR A 489 -39.21 -33.43 -19.49
CA THR A 489 -39.98 -33.32 -18.23
C THR A 489 -39.84 -34.57 -17.36
N ASN A 490 -39.95 -35.77 -17.95
CA ASN A 490 -39.83 -37.05 -17.26
C ASN A 490 -38.82 -37.97 -17.98
N PRO A 491 -37.50 -37.87 -17.66
CA PRO A 491 -36.50 -38.75 -18.23
C PRO A 491 -36.66 -40.17 -17.70
N GLY A 492 -36.37 -41.17 -18.54
CA GLY A 492 -36.49 -42.56 -18.16
C GLY A 492 -36.72 -43.51 -19.32
N LEU A 493 -37.12 -44.73 -18.97
CA LEU A 493 -37.50 -45.77 -19.92
C LEU A 493 -38.94 -45.54 -20.37
N ILE A 494 -39.14 -45.43 -21.68
CA ILE A 494 -40.46 -45.36 -22.31
C ILE A 494 -40.72 -46.61 -23.12
N THR A 495 -41.99 -46.98 -23.25
CA THR A 495 -42.45 -48.10 -24.07
C THR A 495 -43.42 -47.61 -25.13
N PHE A 496 -43.25 -48.06 -26.37
CA PHE A 496 -44.14 -47.72 -27.48
C PHE A 496 -45.13 -48.85 -27.74
N GLU A 497 -46.41 -48.52 -27.95
CA GLU A 497 -47.43 -49.51 -28.34
C GLU A 497 -47.37 -49.86 -29.84
N GLY A 498 -46.72 -49.02 -30.65
CA GLY A 498 -46.61 -49.17 -32.11
C GLY A 498 -45.25 -48.72 -32.68
N GLU A 499 -45.28 -48.07 -33.86
CA GLU A 499 -44.09 -47.48 -34.48
C GLU A 499 -43.64 -46.23 -33.71
N GLY A 500 -42.66 -46.38 -32.82
CA GLY A 500 -42.14 -45.26 -32.03
C GLY A 500 -41.46 -44.21 -32.90
N THR A 501 -41.87 -42.95 -32.78
CA THR A 501 -41.19 -41.81 -33.39
C THR A 501 -40.50 -40.93 -32.36
N LEU A 502 -39.55 -40.09 -32.80
CA LEU A 502 -38.88 -39.14 -31.91
C LEU A 502 -39.90 -38.21 -31.23
N LEU A 503 -40.87 -37.67 -31.98
CA LEU A 503 -41.89 -36.79 -31.41
C LEU A 503 -42.78 -37.49 -30.38
N GLU A 504 -43.18 -38.74 -30.66
CA GLU A 504 -43.94 -39.56 -29.72
C GLU A 504 -43.14 -39.85 -28.45
N ALA A 505 -41.84 -40.13 -28.58
CA ALA A 505 -40.94 -40.32 -27.45
C ALA A 505 -40.89 -39.09 -26.54
N LEU A 506 -40.77 -37.90 -27.14
CA LEU A 506 -40.78 -36.63 -26.40
C LEU A 506 -42.14 -36.38 -25.74
N ALA A 507 -43.24 -36.70 -26.42
CA ALA A 507 -44.60 -36.54 -25.89
C ALA A 507 -44.85 -37.45 -24.67
N LEU A 508 -44.44 -38.72 -24.73
CA LEU A 508 -44.55 -39.66 -23.62
C LEU A 508 -43.72 -39.23 -22.41
N CYS A 509 -42.60 -38.54 -22.63
CA CYS A 509 -41.79 -37.94 -21.58
C CYS A 509 -42.33 -36.60 -21.03
N GLY A 510 -43.51 -36.15 -21.47
CA GLY A 510 -44.12 -34.88 -21.03
C GLY A 510 -43.54 -33.64 -21.72
N GLY A 511 -42.93 -33.81 -22.89
CA GLY A 511 -42.37 -32.74 -23.72
C GLY A 511 -41.07 -32.14 -23.18
N LEU A 512 -40.62 -31.07 -23.85
CA LEU A 512 -39.53 -30.24 -23.35
C LEU A 512 -40.07 -29.31 -22.24
N PRO A 513 -39.35 -29.13 -21.12
CA PRO A 513 -39.81 -28.27 -20.03
C PRO A 513 -40.02 -26.83 -20.51
N LEU A 514 -41.19 -26.25 -20.22
CA LEU A 514 -41.57 -24.88 -20.55
C LEU A 514 -40.83 -23.86 -19.67
N LEU A 515 -39.55 -23.62 -19.95
CA LEU A 515 -38.79 -22.55 -19.31
C LEU A 515 -38.38 -21.48 -20.32
N ARG A 516 -39.25 -20.47 -20.43
CA ARG A 516 -39.09 -19.16 -21.11
C ARG A 516 -38.93 -19.21 -22.63
N LYS A 517 -39.49 -18.21 -23.32
CA LYS A 517 -39.53 -18.00 -24.78
C LYS A 517 -38.15 -17.88 -25.49
N GLU A 518 -37.04 -18.15 -24.81
CA GLU A 518 -35.70 -17.68 -25.21
C GLU A 518 -34.65 -18.80 -25.32
N ALA A 519 -35.05 -20.07 -25.37
CA ALA A 519 -34.11 -21.19 -25.43
C ALA A 519 -34.59 -22.26 -26.44
N PHE A 520 -34.62 -21.90 -27.72
CA PHE A 520 -35.18 -22.78 -28.77
C PHE A 520 -34.17 -23.61 -29.57
N LEU A 521 -32.87 -23.57 -29.27
CA LEU A 521 -31.88 -24.39 -29.98
C LEU A 521 -31.53 -25.65 -29.18
N SER A 522 -32.43 -26.64 -29.24
CA SER A 522 -32.24 -27.93 -28.58
C SER A 522 -31.82 -28.97 -29.61
N LYS A 523 -30.55 -29.37 -29.57
CA LYS A 523 -30.10 -30.52 -30.38
C LYS A 523 -30.50 -31.81 -29.66
N CYS A 524 -30.85 -32.84 -30.40
CA CYS A 524 -31.14 -34.18 -29.90
C CYS A 524 -30.18 -35.18 -30.55
N ALA A 525 -29.61 -36.09 -29.77
CA ALA A 525 -28.84 -37.22 -30.27
C ALA A 525 -29.66 -38.50 -30.17
N ILE A 526 -29.82 -39.22 -31.27
CA ILE A 526 -30.34 -40.59 -31.27
C ILE A 526 -29.16 -41.53 -31.42
N ILE A 527 -28.95 -42.38 -30.41
CA ILE A 527 -27.85 -43.34 -30.34
C ILE A 527 -28.43 -44.74 -30.54
N ARG A 528 -28.02 -45.39 -31.63
CA ARG A 528 -28.40 -46.76 -31.99
C ARG A 528 -27.19 -47.69 -31.94
N GLY A 529 -27.25 -48.71 -31.09
CA GLY A 529 -26.15 -49.66 -30.92
C GLY A 529 -24.91 -49.02 -30.30
N ARG A 530 -23.71 -49.34 -30.81
CA ARG A 530 -22.43 -48.88 -30.24
C ARG A 530 -21.90 -47.58 -30.84
N ASP A 531 -22.13 -47.31 -32.13
CA ASP A 531 -21.42 -46.23 -32.84
C ASP A 531 -22.29 -45.37 -33.78
N ARG A 532 -23.61 -45.58 -33.84
CA ARG A 532 -24.48 -44.78 -34.73
C ARG A 532 -25.18 -43.67 -33.95
N ILE A 533 -24.76 -42.43 -34.20
CA ILE A 533 -25.32 -41.24 -33.57
C ILE A 533 -25.84 -40.29 -34.65
N VAL A 534 -27.11 -39.92 -34.56
CA VAL A 534 -27.72 -38.91 -35.43
C VAL A 534 -28.11 -37.70 -34.61
N TRP A 535 -27.65 -36.53 -35.04
CA TRP A 535 -27.98 -35.25 -34.44
C TRP A 535 -29.17 -34.60 -35.18
N VAL A 536 -30.29 -34.48 -34.48
CA VAL A 536 -31.54 -33.90 -34.96
C VAL A 536 -31.71 -32.50 -34.36
N ASP A 537 -32.12 -31.53 -35.17
CA ASP A 537 -32.53 -30.21 -34.70
C ASP A 537 -33.99 -30.25 -34.23
N LEU A 538 -34.23 -30.10 -32.93
CA LEU A 538 -35.60 -30.10 -32.40
C LEU A 538 -36.33 -28.78 -32.66
N GLY A 539 -35.61 -27.68 -32.93
CA GLY A 539 -36.23 -26.40 -33.25
C GLY A 539 -37.01 -26.50 -34.57
N ASP A 540 -36.31 -26.90 -35.63
CA ASP A 540 -36.90 -27.06 -36.97
C ASP A 540 -37.99 -28.16 -37.00
N LEU A 541 -37.81 -29.25 -36.25
CA LEU A 541 -38.83 -30.28 -36.11
C LEU A 541 -40.14 -29.76 -35.46
N LEU A 542 -40.03 -28.96 -34.39
CA LEU A 542 -41.19 -28.41 -33.67
C LEU A 542 -41.85 -27.24 -34.42
N GLU A 543 -41.10 -26.54 -35.28
CA GLU A 543 -41.62 -25.49 -36.18
C GLU A 543 -42.39 -26.06 -37.38
N GLY A 544 -42.26 -27.37 -37.65
CA GLY A 544 -43.11 -28.09 -38.61
C GLY A 544 -42.38 -29.01 -39.58
N ASN A 545 -41.04 -29.09 -39.52
CA ASN A 545 -40.28 -29.97 -40.42
C ASN A 545 -40.35 -31.44 -39.98
N MET A 546 -41.38 -32.15 -40.45
CA MET A 546 -41.59 -33.57 -40.14
C MET A 546 -40.55 -34.51 -40.77
N ALA A 547 -39.73 -34.04 -41.72
CA ALA A 547 -38.63 -34.84 -42.28
C ALA A 547 -37.57 -35.20 -41.22
N LEU A 548 -37.49 -34.40 -40.15
CA LEU A 548 -36.60 -34.61 -39.01
C LEU A 548 -37.17 -35.59 -37.97
N ASN A 549 -38.42 -36.05 -38.11
CA ASN A 549 -39.07 -36.95 -37.16
C ASN A 549 -38.62 -38.41 -37.35
N ALA A 550 -37.43 -38.74 -36.83
CA ALA A 550 -36.83 -40.06 -36.99
C ALA A 550 -37.65 -41.19 -36.32
N LYS A 551 -37.67 -42.38 -36.94
CA LYS A 551 -38.19 -43.61 -36.32
C LYS A 551 -37.21 -44.17 -35.28
N ILE A 552 -37.74 -44.60 -34.14
CA ILE A 552 -36.99 -45.09 -32.98
C ILE A 552 -37.02 -46.62 -32.95
N MET A 553 -35.85 -47.24 -32.79
CA MET A 553 -35.69 -48.69 -32.68
C MET A 553 -35.66 -49.12 -31.22
N ASN A 554 -35.97 -50.40 -30.98
CA ASN A 554 -35.87 -50.99 -29.66
C ASN A 554 -34.46 -50.86 -29.06
N ASN A 555 -34.38 -50.33 -27.84
CA ASN A 555 -33.18 -49.97 -27.07
C ASN A 555 -32.38 -48.79 -27.62
N ASP A 556 -32.94 -47.97 -28.50
CA ASP A 556 -32.33 -46.69 -28.85
C ASP A 556 -32.27 -45.78 -27.61
N VAL A 557 -31.20 -44.98 -27.53
CA VAL A 557 -31.03 -43.95 -26.51
C VAL A 557 -31.23 -42.59 -27.16
N ILE A 558 -32.24 -41.88 -26.70
CA ILE A 558 -32.54 -40.50 -27.08
C ILE A 558 -31.92 -39.62 -26.00
N TYR A 559 -30.86 -38.90 -26.35
CA TYR A 559 -30.17 -38.01 -25.45
C TYR A 559 -30.36 -36.57 -25.90
N ILE A 560 -31.08 -35.80 -25.09
CA ILE A 560 -31.20 -34.37 -25.26
C ILE A 560 -30.18 -33.74 -24.32
N PRO A 561 -28.99 -33.32 -24.81
CA PRO A 561 -28.05 -32.62 -23.98
C PRO A 561 -28.77 -31.47 -23.30
N GLU A 562 -28.60 -31.38 -21.99
CA GLU A 562 -28.68 -30.09 -21.35
C GLU A 562 -27.72 -29.20 -22.14
N SER A 563 -28.20 -28.07 -22.66
CA SER A 563 -27.28 -27.07 -23.14
C SER A 563 -26.31 -26.88 -21.99
N GLU A 564 -25.07 -27.36 -22.12
CA GLU A 564 -24.00 -26.91 -21.24
C GLU A 564 -24.16 -25.40 -21.33
N ASP A 565 -24.55 -24.80 -20.21
CA ASP A 565 -24.65 -23.36 -20.10
C ASP A 565 -23.22 -22.89 -20.34
N LYS A 566 -22.89 -22.68 -21.61
CA LYS A 566 -21.58 -22.19 -22.02
C LYS A 566 -21.48 -20.84 -21.35
N VAL A 567 -20.43 -20.65 -20.58
CA VAL A 567 -20.26 -19.45 -19.79
C VAL A 567 -19.17 -18.63 -20.43
N ALA A 568 -19.49 -17.37 -20.71
CA ALA A 568 -18.47 -16.36 -20.89
C ALA A 568 -18.44 -15.48 -19.66
N TYR A 569 -17.28 -14.93 -19.34
CA TYR A 569 -17.11 -14.09 -18.17
C TYR A 569 -16.92 -12.65 -18.63
N VAL A 570 -17.85 -11.77 -18.27
CA VAL A 570 -17.70 -10.34 -18.49
C VAL A 570 -17.23 -9.69 -17.19
N MET A 571 -16.05 -9.06 -17.25
CA MET A 571 -15.36 -8.49 -16.10
C MET A 571 -14.91 -7.05 -16.41
N GLY A 572 -14.51 -6.32 -15.36
CA GLY A 572 -14.09 -4.92 -15.47
C GLY A 572 -15.26 -3.94 -15.35
N TYR A 573 -15.15 -2.79 -16.02
CA TYR A 573 -16.07 -1.66 -15.85
C TYR A 573 -17.37 -1.81 -16.67
N VAL A 574 -18.16 -2.84 -16.35
CA VAL A 574 -19.55 -3.03 -16.82
C VAL A 574 -20.54 -2.84 -15.67
N ARG A 575 -21.82 -2.58 -15.96
CA ARG A 575 -22.82 -2.36 -14.89
C ARG A 575 -23.07 -3.60 -14.04
N SER A 576 -23.06 -4.78 -14.66
CA SER A 576 -23.30 -6.07 -14.01
C SER A 576 -22.24 -7.09 -14.43
N PRO A 577 -21.03 -7.07 -13.83
CA PRO A 577 -20.00 -8.05 -14.10
C PRO A 577 -20.41 -9.44 -13.60
N GLY A 578 -20.02 -10.48 -14.34
CA GLY A 578 -20.35 -11.85 -13.99
C GLY A 578 -20.30 -12.81 -15.16
N ALA A 579 -20.64 -14.07 -14.87
CA ALA A 579 -20.81 -15.08 -15.89
C ALA A 579 -22.11 -14.82 -16.65
N ILE A 580 -22.00 -14.67 -17.97
CA ILE A 580 -23.13 -14.64 -18.88
C ILE A 580 -23.30 -16.04 -19.49
N ARG A 581 -24.54 -16.51 -19.53
CA ARG A 581 -24.87 -17.79 -20.16
C ARG A 581 -25.07 -17.55 -21.65
N LEU A 582 -24.24 -18.19 -22.45
CA LEU A 582 -24.30 -18.15 -23.91
C LEU A 582 -25.46 -19.04 -24.37
N LYS A 583 -26.65 -18.45 -24.47
CA LYS A 583 -27.86 -19.14 -24.98
C LYS A 583 -27.87 -19.28 -26.51
N SER A 584 -27.18 -18.38 -27.21
CA SER A 584 -27.07 -18.29 -28.67
C SER A 584 -25.70 -17.74 -29.07
N ARG A 585 -25.45 -17.58 -30.38
CA ARG A 585 -24.27 -16.82 -30.86
C ARG A 585 -24.45 -15.37 -30.41
N ILE A 586 -23.52 -14.88 -29.60
CA ILE A 586 -23.49 -13.49 -29.16
C ILE A 586 -22.13 -12.90 -29.51
N THR A 587 -22.11 -11.62 -29.86
CA THR A 587 -20.88 -10.88 -30.10
C THR A 587 -20.33 -10.28 -28.81
N VAL A 588 -19.09 -9.77 -28.83
CA VAL A 588 -18.50 -9.06 -27.68
C VAL A 588 -19.36 -7.87 -27.29
N LEU A 589 -19.92 -7.14 -28.25
CA LEU A 589 -20.85 -6.05 -27.98
C LEU A 589 -22.11 -6.55 -27.27
N ASP A 590 -22.75 -7.62 -27.78
CA ASP A 590 -23.96 -8.18 -27.18
C ASP A 590 -23.71 -8.68 -25.75
N ALA A 591 -22.56 -9.35 -25.53
CA ALA A 591 -22.15 -9.81 -24.21
C ALA A 591 -22.06 -8.66 -23.20
N ILE A 592 -21.49 -7.52 -23.60
CA ILE A 592 -21.38 -6.34 -22.75
C ILE A 592 -22.76 -5.71 -22.49
N MET A 593 -23.63 -5.70 -23.50
CA MET A 593 -25.02 -5.23 -23.35
C MET A 593 -25.83 -6.12 -22.42
N HIS A 594 -25.64 -7.45 -22.49
CA HIS A 594 -26.23 -8.41 -21.55
C HIS A 594 -25.74 -8.19 -20.11
N SER A 595 -24.52 -7.69 -19.92
CA SER A 595 -23.98 -7.24 -18.64
C SER A 595 -24.43 -5.83 -18.23
N GLY A 596 -25.50 -5.31 -18.83
CA GLY A 596 -26.06 -3.99 -18.52
C GLY A 596 -25.35 -2.82 -19.19
N GLY A 597 -24.43 -3.09 -20.11
CA GLY A 597 -23.64 -2.10 -20.83
C GLY A 597 -22.42 -1.58 -20.04
N PRO A 598 -21.66 -0.64 -20.63
CA PRO A 598 -20.50 -0.05 -20.00
C PRO A 598 -20.89 0.73 -18.75
N ALA A 599 -20.13 0.57 -17.67
CA ALA A 599 -20.34 1.35 -16.45
C ALA A 599 -19.89 2.81 -16.64
N GLN A 600 -20.36 3.70 -15.77
CA GLN A 600 -19.88 5.08 -15.74
C GLN A 600 -18.38 5.07 -15.44
N GLY A 601 -17.57 5.59 -16.37
CA GLY A 601 -16.12 5.59 -16.24
C GLY A 601 -15.38 4.44 -16.95
N ALA A 602 -16.08 3.61 -17.73
CA ALA A 602 -15.47 2.60 -18.57
C ALA A 602 -14.71 3.21 -19.76
N ASP A 603 -13.54 2.65 -20.10
CA ASP A 603 -12.82 3.00 -21.32
C ASP A 603 -13.20 2.03 -22.47
N MET A 604 -14.12 2.48 -23.31
CA MET A 604 -14.62 1.76 -24.48
C MET A 604 -13.53 1.44 -25.53
N SER A 605 -12.36 2.07 -25.46
CA SER A 605 -11.21 1.80 -26.34
C SER A 605 -10.28 0.70 -25.82
N ARG A 606 -10.50 0.24 -24.58
CA ARG A 606 -9.72 -0.77 -23.87
C ARG A 606 -10.60 -1.95 -23.47
N CYS A 607 -11.26 -2.56 -24.45
CA CYS A 607 -11.90 -3.86 -24.28
C CYS A 607 -10.93 -4.96 -24.72
N TYR A 608 -10.86 -6.05 -23.95
CA TYR A 608 -10.01 -7.19 -24.24
C TYR A 608 -10.85 -8.45 -24.28
N LEU A 609 -10.72 -9.22 -25.36
CA LEU A 609 -11.24 -10.58 -25.46
C LEU A 609 -10.08 -11.54 -25.21
N VAL A 610 -10.16 -12.32 -24.14
CA VAL A 610 -9.19 -13.32 -23.74
C VAL A 610 -9.79 -14.70 -23.98
N ARG A 611 -9.15 -15.49 -24.85
CA ARG A 611 -9.55 -16.85 -25.20
C ARG A 611 -8.44 -17.83 -24.85
N ASN A 612 -8.76 -18.90 -24.14
CA ASN A 612 -7.79 -19.95 -23.83
C ASN A 612 -7.93 -21.10 -24.85
N LYS A 613 -6.91 -21.30 -25.70
CA LYS A 613 -6.91 -22.38 -26.70
C LYS A 613 -5.68 -23.25 -26.49
N GLY A 614 -5.88 -24.48 -26.01
CA GLY A 614 -4.79 -25.44 -25.78
C GLY A 614 -3.77 -25.01 -24.72
N GLY A 615 -4.19 -24.21 -23.72
CA GLY A 615 -3.32 -23.73 -22.63
C GLY A 615 -2.54 -22.46 -22.95
N LYS A 616 -2.70 -21.86 -24.13
CA LYS A 616 -2.14 -20.55 -24.48
C LYS A 616 -3.24 -19.48 -24.48
N PRO A 617 -3.08 -18.37 -23.73
CA PRO A 617 -4.03 -17.26 -23.77
C PRO A 617 -3.84 -16.43 -25.04
N LEU A 618 -4.89 -16.36 -25.86
CA LEU A 618 -5.01 -15.46 -27.00
C LEU A 618 -5.75 -14.22 -26.53
N ILE A 619 -5.13 -13.04 -26.65
CA ILE A 619 -5.74 -11.79 -26.21
C ILE A 619 -5.87 -10.83 -27.39
N ARG A 620 -7.07 -10.29 -27.57
CA ARG A 620 -7.36 -9.28 -28.60
C ARG A 620 -7.92 -8.02 -27.98
N ARG A 621 -7.32 -6.89 -28.35
CA ARG A 621 -7.87 -5.58 -28.03
C ARG A 621 -8.96 -5.23 -29.03
N ILE A 622 -10.13 -4.87 -28.52
CA ILE A 622 -11.30 -4.43 -29.28
C ILE A 622 -11.60 -2.99 -28.85
N SER A 623 -11.81 -2.12 -29.81
CA SER A 623 -12.26 -0.74 -29.57
C SER A 623 -13.76 -0.68 -29.79
N LEU A 624 -14.54 -0.79 -28.71
CA LEU A 624 -16.00 -0.69 -28.76
C LEU A 624 -16.46 0.71 -29.14
N ARG A 625 -15.63 1.73 -28.88
CA ARG A 625 -15.88 3.09 -29.34
C ARG A 625 -16.02 3.12 -30.86
N ASP A 626 -15.12 2.46 -31.59
CA ASP A 626 -15.15 2.46 -33.05
C ASP A 626 -16.35 1.65 -33.58
N VAL A 627 -16.75 0.57 -32.89
CA VAL A 627 -17.96 -0.20 -33.22
C VAL A 627 -19.23 0.65 -33.08
N VAL A 628 -19.36 1.42 -32.00
CA VAL A 628 -20.57 2.20 -31.68
C VAL A 628 -20.62 3.55 -32.41
N GLU A 629 -19.49 4.27 -32.47
CA GLU A 629 -19.45 5.63 -33.04
C GLU A 629 -19.19 5.65 -34.55
N LYS A 630 -18.40 4.69 -35.06
CA LYS A 630 -18.00 4.64 -36.47
C LYS A 630 -18.67 3.50 -37.25
N GLY A 631 -19.40 2.61 -36.58
CA GLY A 631 -20.05 1.45 -37.20
C GLY A 631 -19.08 0.40 -37.72
N ASP A 632 -17.84 0.36 -37.21
CA ASP A 632 -16.84 -0.63 -37.64
C ASP A 632 -17.06 -1.98 -36.93
N PHE A 633 -17.84 -2.87 -37.54
CA PHE A 633 -18.10 -4.21 -37.01
C PHE A 633 -16.99 -5.22 -37.31
N SER A 634 -15.91 -4.84 -38.01
CA SER A 634 -14.84 -5.77 -38.42
C SER A 634 -14.11 -6.42 -37.23
N ARG A 635 -14.15 -5.77 -36.07
CA ARG A 635 -13.54 -6.21 -34.80
C ARG A 635 -14.55 -6.67 -33.76
N ASN A 636 -15.82 -6.86 -34.13
CA ASN A 636 -16.85 -7.40 -33.23
C ASN A 636 -16.90 -8.94 -33.37
N TYR A 637 -16.11 -9.62 -32.55
CA TYR A 637 -15.96 -11.07 -32.62
C TYR A 637 -17.09 -11.83 -31.90
N ILE A 638 -17.34 -13.07 -32.31
CA ILE A 638 -18.26 -13.99 -31.61
C ILE A 638 -17.59 -14.54 -30.36
N VAL A 639 -18.34 -14.53 -29.25
CA VAL A 639 -17.91 -15.05 -27.94
C VAL A 639 -18.05 -16.58 -27.90
N GLU A 640 -17.02 -17.25 -27.42
CA GLU A 640 -16.96 -18.70 -27.23
C GLU A 640 -17.01 -19.09 -25.75
N ASP A 641 -17.14 -20.38 -25.50
CA ASP A 641 -17.18 -20.92 -24.14
C ASP A 641 -15.87 -20.65 -23.40
N ASN A 642 -15.96 -20.23 -22.13
CA ASN A 642 -14.86 -19.80 -21.27
C ASN A 642 -14.07 -18.58 -21.77
N ASP A 643 -14.59 -17.81 -22.73
CA ASP A 643 -14.00 -16.51 -23.07
C ASP A 643 -14.16 -15.54 -21.89
N VAL A 644 -13.11 -14.74 -21.67
CA VAL A 644 -13.13 -13.63 -20.70
C VAL A 644 -13.11 -12.32 -21.46
N ILE A 645 -14.14 -11.52 -21.26
CA ILE A 645 -14.25 -10.16 -21.80
C ILE A 645 -13.95 -9.20 -20.66
N TYR A 646 -12.94 -8.36 -20.84
CA TYR A 646 -12.51 -7.40 -19.83
C TYR A 646 -12.58 -5.98 -20.37
N ILE A 647 -13.32 -5.09 -19.70
CA ILE A 647 -13.35 -3.66 -20.01
C ILE A 647 -12.52 -2.89 -18.99
N GLY A 648 -11.51 -2.16 -19.48
CA GLY A 648 -10.69 -1.28 -18.64
C GLY A 648 -11.45 -0.04 -18.13
N SER A 649 -10.96 0.53 -17.03
CA SER A 649 -11.33 1.85 -16.54
C SER A 649 -10.78 2.96 -17.42
N SER A 650 -11.48 4.09 -17.41
CA SER A 650 -10.89 5.37 -17.79
C SER A 650 -9.92 5.87 -16.69
N ALA A 651 -8.89 6.60 -17.11
CA ALA A 651 -7.89 7.18 -16.18
C ALA A 651 -8.53 8.06 -15.09
N MET A 652 -9.62 8.77 -15.41
CA MET A 652 -10.37 9.60 -14.46
C MET A 652 -11.11 8.75 -13.40
N THR A 653 -11.54 7.55 -13.77
CA THR A 653 -12.27 6.65 -12.87
C THR A 653 -11.35 5.91 -11.93
N ASP A 654 -10.15 5.55 -12.40
CA ASP A 654 -9.11 5.03 -11.52
C ASP A 654 -8.69 6.08 -10.48
N PHE A 655 -8.58 7.35 -10.87
CA PHE A 655 -8.38 8.45 -9.93
C PHE A 655 -9.52 8.60 -8.92
N ASN A 656 -10.78 8.59 -9.38
CA ASN A 656 -11.95 8.68 -8.50
C ASN A 656 -12.11 7.48 -7.55
N TYR A 657 -11.73 6.27 -7.97
CA TYR A 657 -11.75 5.07 -7.13
C TYR A 657 -10.73 5.16 -5.99
N VAL A 658 -9.52 5.65 -6.30
CA VAL A 658 -8.50 5.95 -5.30
C VAL A 658 -9.02 6.99 -4.31
N MET A 659 -9.62 8.08 -4.80
CA MET A 659 -10.21 9.10 -3.93
C MET A 659 -11.31 8.53 -3.01
N ARG A 660 -12.24 7.71 -3.54
CA ARG A 660 -13.28 7.05 -2.71
C ARG A 660 -12.74 6.07 -1.68
N SER A 661 -11.59 5.45 -1.95
CA SER A 661 -10.93 4.56 -0.97
C SER A 661 -10.29 5.37 0.17
N ILE A 662 -10.00 6.64 -0.09
CA ILE A 662 -9.46 7.59 0.88
C ILE A 662 -10.61 8.27 1.67
N ILE A 663 -11.82 8.40 1.10
CA ILE A 663 -12.96 9.07 1.77
C ILE A 663 -13.29 8.48 3.16
N PRO A 664 -13.42 7.15 3.38
CA PRO A 664 -13.69 6.62 4.72
C PRO A 664 -12.59 6.94 5.73
N MET A 665 -11.34 7.06 5.27
CA MET A 665 -10.22 7.49 6.09
C MET A 665 -10.27 9.00 6.35
N MET A 666 -10.73 9.79 5.36
CA MET A 666 -11.05 11.20 5.54
C MET A 666 -12.23 11.39 6.48
N ASP A 667 -13.24 10.52 6.49
CA ASP A 667 -14.39 10.57 7.40
C ASP A 667 -13.98 10.14 8.81
N VAL A 668 -13.00 9.22 8.97
CA VAL A 668 -12.40 8.91 10.28
C VAL A 668 -11.49 10.04 10.75
N LEU A 669 -10.77 10.71 9.83
CA LEU A 669 -10.07 11.95 10.12
C LEU A 669 -11.06 13.09 10.41
N ASP A 670 -12.23 13.13 9.79
CA ASP A 670 -13.25 14.16 9.99
C ASP A 670 -13.98 13.90 11.31
N LEU A 671 -14.27 12.64 11.66
CA LEU A 671 -14.77 12.26 12.97
C LEU A 671 -13.70 12.53 14.05
N GLY A 672 -12.44 12.23 13.76
CA GLY A 672 -11.31 12.52 14.63
C GLY A 672 -11.09 14.02 14.82
N THR A 673 -11.17 14.82 13.76
CA THR A 673 -11.01 16.28 13.80
C THR A 673 -12.24 16.97 14.38
N ASN A 674 -13.46 16.49 14.14
CA ASN A 674 -14.68 16.99 14.79
C ASN A 674 -14.73 16.63 16.29
N VAL A 675 -14.21 15.47 16.68
CA VAL A 675 -14.00 15.10 18.09
C VAL A 675 -12.89 15.97 18.69
N LEU A 676 -11.76 16.15 18.01
CA LEU A 676 -10.66 17.01 18.44
C LEU A 676 -11.06 18.50 18.46
N GLU A 677 -11.95 18.98 17.59
CA GLU A 677 -12.53 20.34 17.61
C GLU A 677 -13.51 20.50 18.77
N ARG A 678 -14.39 19.51 19.02
CA ARG A 678 -15.27 19.50 20.19
C ARG A 678 -14.51 19.48 21.52
N PHE A 679 -13.30 18.92 21.54
CA PHE A 679 -12.39 18.95 22.69
C PHE A 679 -11.32 20.07 22.62
N GLY A 680 -11.36 20.95 21.62
CA GLY A 680 -10.47 22.13 21.51
C GLY A 680 -9.00 21.84 21.16
N VAL A 681 -8.67 20.65 20.65
CA VAL A 681 -7.28 20.15 20.46
C VAL A 681 -6.66 20.58 19.11
N MET A 682 -7.47 20.80 18.07
CA MET A 682 -6.95 21.16 16.74
C MET A 682 -6.25 22.53 16.66
N PRO A 683 -6.72 23.59 17.35
CA PRO A 683 -5.98 24.85 17.47
C PRO A 683 -4.59 24.66 18.10
N HIS A 684 -4.48 23.80 19.11
CA HIS A 684 -3.24 23.53 19.85
C HIS A 684 -2.24 22.68 19.05
N LEU A 685 -2.70 21.66 18.30
CA LEU A 685 -1.83 20.84 17.44
C LEU A 685 -1.19 21.63 16.30
N ARG A 686 -1.85 22.68 15.78
CA ARG A 686 -1.31 23.53 14.71
C ARG A 686 -0.21 24.47 15.21
N GLU A 687 -0.30 24.90 16.47
CA GLU A 687 0.71 25.71 17.17
C GLU A 687 1.90 24.85 17.63
N ASP A 688 1.66 23.64 18.15
CA ASP A 688 2.71 22.78 18.71
C ASP A 688 3.57 22.06 17.67
N TRP A 689 3.03 21.71 16.49
CA TRP A 689 3.78 21.01 15.45
C TRP A 689 4.69 21.90 14.61
N TRP A 690 4.35 23.19 14.49
CA TRP A 690 5.01 24.10 13.57
C TRP A 690 5.60 25.34 14.25
N GLY A 691 5.19 25.63 15.49
CA GLY A 691 5.47 26.89 16.18
C GLY A 691 6.54 26.84 17.27
N CYS A 692 6.74 25.73 18.00
CA CYS A 692 7.51 25.81 19.25
C CYS A 692 8.29 24.51 19.57
N LEU A 693 9.60 24.64 19.85
CA LEU A 693 10.40 23.58 20.48
C LEU A 693 10.49 23.82 21.98
N ASP A 694 10.23 22.78 22.79
CA ASP A 694 10.44 22.86 24.25
C ASP A 694 11.88 23.23 24.57
N CYS A 695 12.03 24.25 25.42
CA CYS A 695 13.29 24.81 25.85
C CYS A 695 13.80 24.18 27.16
N ASP A 696 13.41 22.93 27.46
CA ASP A 696 13.85 22.27 28.68
C ASP A 696 15.27 21.70 28.52
N GLN A 697 16.23 22.27 29.27
CA GLN A 697 17.47 21.61 29.66
C GLN A 697 17.19 20.42 30.61
N GLN A 698 15.96 20.24 31.10
CA GLN A 698 15.56 19.22 32.09
C GLN A 698 14.78 18.00 31.55
N ASP A 699 14.78 17.68 30.25
CA ASP A 699 14.39 16.32 29.75
C ASP A 699 15.36 15.20 30.24
N LEU A 700 16.13 15.48 31.30
CA LEU A 700 17.41 14.89 31.63
C LEU A 700 17.51 14.17 32.99
N LYS A 701 16.52 14.21 33.89
CA LYS A 701 16.63 13.46 35.16
C LYS A 701 15.35 12.85 35.75
N THR A 702 14.17 13.02 35.17
CA THR A 702 12.94 12.41 35.71
C THR A 702 12.48 11.24 34.84
N ASP A 703 12.92 10.05 35.22
CA ASP A 703 12.24 8.75 35.06
C ASP A 703 13.10 7.75 35.85
N ASP A 704 13.03 7.82 37.17
CA ASP A 704 13.30 6.73 38.12
C ASP A 704 12.96 7.27 39.51
N ASP A 705 11.77 6.87 39.99
CA ASP A 705 11.31 6.72 41.39
C ASP A 705 9.82 7.08 41.48
N ASP A 706 8.98 6.05 41.33
CA ASP A 706 7.82 5.78 42.20
C ASP A 706 7.14 4.46 41.77
N ASP A 707 7.29 3.46 42.64
CA ASP A 707 6.73 2.09 42.72
C ASP A 707 7.13 0.97 41.72
#